data_AF-A0A2V8TC90-F1
#
_entry.id   AF-A0A2V8TC90-F1
#
_cell.length_a   1.000
_cell.length_b   1.000
_cell.length_c   1.000
_cell.angle_alpha   90.00
_cell.angle_beta   90.00
_cell.angle_gamma   90.00
#
_symmetry.space_group_name_H-M   'P 1'
#
loop_
_entity.id
_entity.type
_entity.pdbx_description
1 polymer ?
#
loop_
_entity_poly.entity_id
_entity_poly.type
_entity_poly.pdbx_seq_one_letter_code
_entity_poly.pdbx_strand_id
1 'polypeptide(L)'
;MAKTLLQILLLGAMLWPGLVVPARSEAAAADDSGENLYLLGRRLLDEGKTAQGLQQLEELLRVAPDSEYADDALLAEGRVYYPVVDISGLGGVDLQRLEKGSGFFARIRERYRPSNSAPAALYSLGFIAMDPVNPRRNLDEAYADFMAVRQLHPDSQEADLAAFAAARCDLAQGAEGRGLVTLLNLLESDPGSPLAERARFLASDLFDRRGEIGRALQELQVLREQFPESPLAASSLQRESLLYRLRRLVRSPAGAAGAWKLDEGFAAATGGAGLKSPRSLAISADGTLWVADEKTDALVAFDATGKAIARQPWPRPIALAADPAGGLRAAGSREAGRPGEAPIAPAAGAAGKDKEVPKVRRIGTIAVAPDRRVLLIDDSESSLLRYGPSMQFEGLLYRARAGSLKGLAIDPDGRIWVGLEKTRDVVLLDPSGRELRHIRPQPVRSPGGAQGRGEEGFDSIQALATDAAGNLYVLDAAHGADRPAAMKHHLFRSLLSAAVIARSAVVIPFGFLLLAGPASAEENPAEPAAAMLAEGKRLLGELKFDPAVRKLTETLSALGQPAPANEASFTLFCRALDLRAQAEISLGRAKKAEADFALLVRTNPSYQLDEKTVSPKIVQRFRKVRSGLIGFVNVACDPEGATLTIDGQPSGSCPLADRAVVAGEHVLAGSHAGFDPAELPVTVGPGEKKDLRLVLTPNARAVILQTVPSGVEVIVDGASAGVTAAGPEGEEGVSASFTLAALAPGEHEVTFRKVCHAEQSRRFMVVVDLIDRTPVVLKPVEVPRATARLSVVSLPAGATVLFDGEPIGQTPLAEREVCAGKRSLEVAFAEGIRWHESLDIAAGRSLQISTHPKAELWLSLEADPAATMGLTEDERLGILDRVREAATGLRNYNLNELAAASAAPAADSGGIKPASDAGGAKHGEARGEKSGLTLSVRLLPGTVSPRLRFSVASPFHAAPESWEFDAADGARWGGMLSRFDEPLRLQAPATGLILLDTLLAGGPIVLSVRPGPAAEAGFAPGDEIVSVDGQKVAGAATLHKMWSDAQRPPSSRAIEIRRQGTVRQMTLFPAPAPTLLPFAESAGASTSSGGILSYHKAAVEASLAASIAPGEPARSIAVLNLMAALLHFGENAQALREAARHLDLPAGAGISRATLSYLSGIACERLGMKGEAAEAFRSAAGDDEATLDSLEGVPLAPAARVRADILSAGSSSPQPSFEQPPPRSGPGKPEGQRPPR
;
A
#
# COMPACT_ATOMS: atom_id res chain seq x y z
N MET A 1 -23.38 -58.99 -49.81
CA MET A 1 -22.95 -60.31 -49.28
C MET A 1 -23.30 -60.30 -47.80
N ALA A 2 -24.33 -60.97 -47.29
CA ALA A 2 -24.82 -62.35 -47.46
C ALA A 2 -24.36 -63.24 -46.29
N LYS A 3 -25.34 -63.88 -45.65
CA LYS A 3 -25.30 -64.63 -44.38
C LYS A 3 -24.23 -65.75 -44.33
N THR A 4 -23.11 -65.53 -43.65
CA THR A 4 -22.25 -66.59 -43.08
C THR A 4 -21.31 -66.05 -42.00
N LEU A 5 -21.76 -66.02 -40.73
CA LEU A 5 -20.92 -66.03 -39.51
C LEU A 5 -21.70 -66.09 -38.18
N LEU A 6 -23.04 -66.14 -38.21
CA LEU A 6 -23.88 -66.37 -37.03
C LEU A 6 -24.01 -67.88 -36.70
N GLN A 7 -22.90 -68.58 -36.43
CA GLN A 7 -22.97 -69.95 -35.91
C GLN A 7 -21.74 -70.48 -35.14
N ILE A 8 -20.80 -69.61 -34.75
CA ILE A 8 -19.72 -69.97 -33.79
C ILE A 8 -19.94 -69.13 -32.52
N LEU A 9 -20.95 -69.56 -31.75
CA LEU A 9 -21.26 -69.11 -30.41
C LEU A 9 -21.26 -70.35 -29.49
N LEU A 10 -20.83 -70.16 -28.24
CA LEU A 10 -20.63 -71.16 -27.17
C LEU A 10 -19.41 -72.10 -27.28
N LEU A 11 -18.91 -72.44 -26.07
CA LEU A 11 -17.98 -73.51 -25.69
C LEU A 11 -16.50 -73.41 -26.15
N GLY A 12 -15.63 -73.06 -25.19
CA GLY A 12 -14.16 -73.06 -25.34
C GLY A 12 -13.47 -72.32 -24.19
N ALA A 13 -13.43 -72.90 -22.99
CA ALA A 13 -12.99 -72.23 -21.76
C ALA A 13 -11.56 -72.64 -21.30
N MET A 14 -11.05 -71.88 -20.32
CA MET A 14 -9.83 -72.10 -19.51
C MET A 14 -8.47 -71.75 -20.15
N LEU A 15 -7.80 -70.73 -19.60
CA LEU A 15 -6.63 -70.91 -18.70
C LEU A 15 -6.29 -69.60 -17.93
N TRP A 16 -5.73 -69.77 -16.73
CA TRP A 16 -5.37 -68.79 -15.67
C TRP A 16 -4.37 -67.65 -16.06
N PRO A 17 -4.04 -66.67 -15.17
CA PRO A 17 -4.63 -66.37 -13.84
C PRO A 17 -4.90 -64.88 -13.49
N GLY A 18 -5.89 -64.68 -12.62
CA GLY A 18 -5.74 -63.96 -11.33
C GLY A 18 -5.38 -62.47 -11.31
N LEU A 19 -6.38 -61.62 -11.04
CA LEU A 19 -6.22 -60.46 -10.17
C LEU A 19 -7.30 -60.51 -9.07
N VAL A 20 -6.91 -60.35 -7.81
CA VAL A 20 -7.87 -60.15 -6.72
C VAL A 20 -8.26 -58.67 -6.72
N VAL A 21 -9.41 -58.35 -7.31
CA VAL A 21 -10.05 -57.05 -7.07
C VAL A 21 -10.59 -57.09 -5.62
N PRO A 22 -10.14 -56.21 -4.72
CA PRO A 22 -10.73 -56.12 -3.39
C PRO A 22 -12.19 -55.68 -3.55
N ALA A 23 -13.10 -56.31 -2.79
CA ALA A 23 -14.49 -55.86 -2.78
C ALA A 23 -14.54 -54.41 -2.26
N ARG A 24 -14.98 -53.48 -3.12
CA ARG A 24 -15.38 -52.13 -2.69
C ARG A 24 -16.40 -52.28 -1.57
N SER A 25 -16.23 -51.52 -0.49
CA SER A 25 -17.23 -51.43 0.57
C SER A 25 -18.53 -50.85 0.00
N GLU A 26 -19.68 -51.23 0.56
CA GLU A 26 -20.99 -50.76 0.07
C GLU A 26 -21.08 -49.22 0.08
N ALA A 27 -20.45 -48.54 1.04
CA ALA A 27 -20.34 -47.08 1.07
C ALA A 27 -19.68 -46.50 -0.21
N ALA A 28 -18.61 -47.11 -0.70
CA ALA A 28 -17.91 -46.65 -1.92
C ALA A 28 -18.65 -47.04 -3.22
N ALA A 29 -19.70 -47.87 -3.15
CA ALA A 29 -20.63 -48.08 -4.26
C ALA A 29 -21.86 -47.15 -4.16
N ALA A 30 -22.19 -46.65 -2.96
CA ALA A 30 -23.25 -45.68 -2.74
C ALA A 30 -22.87 -44.28 -3.23
N ASP A 31 -21.67 -43.77 -2.92
CA ASP A 31 -21.24 -42.42 -3.38
C ASP A 31 -21.08 -42.33 -4.90
N ASP A 32 -20.45 -43.33 -5.54
CA ASP A 32 -20.41 -43.46 -7.01
C ASP A 32 -21.83 -43.37 -7.64
N SER A 33 -22.88 -43.79 -6.92
CA SER A 33 -24.28 -43.67 -7.37
C SER A 33 -24.91 -42.30 -7.05
N GLY A 34 -24.52 -41.67 -5.94
CA GLY A 34 -24.98 -40.35 -5.52
C GLY A 34 -24.54 -39.24 -6.48
N GLU A 35 -23.24 -39.18 -6.79
CA GLU A 35 -22.69 -38.19 -7.74
C GLU A 35 -23.41 -38.26 -9.09
N ASN A 36 -23.54 -39.47 -9.66
CA ASN A 36 -24.16 -39.68 -10.96
C ASN A 36 -25.64 -39.28 -11.00
N LEU A 37 -26.40 -39.56 -9.93
CA LEU A 37 -27.80 -39.13 -9.82
C LEU A 37 -27.91 -37.60 -9.65
N TYR A 38 -27.02 -36.97 -8.88
CA TYR A 38 -27.00 -35.51 -8.72
C TYR A 38 -26.68 -34.78 -10.02
N LEU A 39 -25.59 -35.16 -10.69
CA LEU A 39 -25.15 -34.54 -11.94
C LEU A 39 -26.17 -34.72 -13.07
N LEU A 40 -26.82 -35.89 -13.14
CA LEU A 40 -27.92 -36.13 -14.09
C LEU A 40 -29.16 -35.29 -13.72
N GLY A 41 -29.54 -35.24 -12.45
CA GLY A 41 -30.65 -34.43 -11.94
C GLY A 41 -30.47 -32.95 -12.26
N ARG A 42 -29.32 -32.37 -11.89
CA ARG A 42 -28.94 -30.99 -12.19
C ARG A 42 -29.00 -30.69 -13.69
N ARG A 43 -28.38 -31.53 -14.55
CA ARG A 43 -28.42 -31.35 -16.00
C ARG A 43 -29.84 -31.36 -16.55
N LEU A 44 -30.71 -32.27 -16.07
CA LEU A 44 -32.11 -32.33 -16.49
C LEU A 44 -32.92 -31.11 -16.01
N LEU A 45 -32.62 -30.54 -14.83
CA LEU A 45 -33.20 -29.27 -14.40
C LEU A 45 -32.77 -28.11 -15.32
N ASP A 46 -31.47 -28.03 -15.64
CA ASP A 46 -30.90 -26.96 -16.49
C ASP A 46 -31.37 -27.07 -17.96
N GLU A 47 -31.65 -28.29 -18.44
CA GLU A 47 -32.35 -28.56 -19.72
C GLU A 47 -33.87 -28.27 -19.67
N GLY A 48 -34.41 -27.78 -18.56
CA GLY A 48 -35.83 -27.48 -18.37
C GLY A 48 -36.75 -28.71 -18.21
N LYS A 49 -36.18 -29.92 -18.08
CA LYS A 49 -36.91 -31.19 -17.91
C LYS A 49 -37.25 -31.43 -16.43
N THR A 50 -37.86 -30.43 -15.78
CA THR A 50 -37.96 -30.32 -14.31
C THR A 50 -38.44 -31.60 -13.63
N ALA A 51 -39.49 -32.26 -14.13
CA ALA A 51 -40.01 -33.49 -13.52
C ALA A 51 -39.03 -34.68 -13.59
N GLN A 52 -38.22 -34.78 -14.64
CA GLN A 52 -37.21 -35.83 -14.77
C GLN A 52 -35.99 -35.55 -13.89
N GLY A 53 -35.59 -34.26 -13.79
CA GLY A 53 -34.51 -33.83 -12.90
C GLY A 53 -34.84 -34.06 -11.43
N LEU A 54 -36.02 -33.61 -10.97
CA LEU A 54 -36.52 -33.89 -9.62
C LEU A 54 -36.53 -35.40 -9.31
N GLN A 55 -36.98 -36.24 -10.25
CA GLN A 55 -37.01 -37.69 -10.04
C GLN A 55 -35.61 -38.30 -9.77
N GLN A 56 -34.52 -37.75 -10.34
CA GLN A 56 -33.17 -38.25 -10.03
C GLN A 56 -32.68 -37.77 -8.65
N LEU A 57 -33.07 -36.57 -8.23
CA LEU A 57 -32.74 -36.02 -6.90
C LEU A 57 -33.53 -36.75 -5.80
N GLU A 58 -34.83 -36.99 -6.00
CA GLU A 58 -35.66 -37.81 -5.11
C GLU A 58 -35.09 -39.24 -4.96
N GLU A 59 -34.59 -39.83 -6.04
CA GLU A 59 -33.96 -41.17 -6.03
C GLU A 59 -32.60 -41.16 -5.29
N LEU A 60 -31.77 -40.13 -5.46
CA LEU A 60 -30.55 -39.93 -4.67
C LEU A 60 -30.88 -39.90 -3.17
N LEU A 61 -31.83 -39.05 -2.78
CA LEU A 61 -32.26 -38.92 -1.38
C LEU A 61 -32.91 -40.19 -0.81
N ARG A 62 -33.31 -41.14 -1.66
CA ARG A 62 -33.88 -42.44 -1.28
C ARG A 62 -32.82 -43.55 -1.20
N VAL A 63 -31.81 -43.53 -2.08
CA VAL A 63 -30.80 -44.60 -2.22
C VAL A 63 -29.52 -44.28 -1.46
N ALA A 64 -29.08 -43.02 -1.46
CA ALA A 64 -27.85 -42.54 -0.84
C ALA A 64 -28.10 -41.29 0.05
N PRO A 65 -28.96 -41.37 1.09
CA PRO A 65 -29.38 -40.24 1.93
C PRO A 65 -28.27 -39.59 2.77
N ASP A 66 -27.09 -40.21 2.84
CA ASP A 66 -25.90 -39.78 3.58
C ASP A 66 -24.68 -39.55 2.66
N SER A 67 -24.89 -39.49 1.34
CA SER A 67 -23.85 -39.12 0.35
C SER A 67 -23.53 -37.62 0.42
N GLU A 68 -22.32 -37.25 0.00
CA GLU A 68 -21.84 -35.85 -0.04
C GLU A 68 -22.65 -34.91 -0.95
N TYR A 69 -23.50 -35.46 -1.83
CA TYR A 69 -24.40 -34.70 -2.71
C TYR A 69 -25.85 -34.58 -2.19
N ALA A 70 -26.16 -35.12 -1.00
CA ALA A 70 -27.54 -35.21 -0.52
C ALA A 70 -28.15 -33.85 -0.13
N ASP A 71 -27.37 -32.93 0.44
CA ASP A 71 -27.82 -31.58 0.77
C ASP A 71 -27.86 -30.66 -0.46
N ASP A 72 -26.91 -30.81 -1.39
CA ASP A 72 -26.91 -30.19 -2.70
C ASP A 72 -28.15 -30.58 -3.53
N ALA A 73 -28.57 -31.85 -3.45
CA ALA A 73 -29.85 -32.32 -4.01
C ALA A 73 -31.06 -31.65 -3.34
N LEU A 74 -31.09 -31.58 -1.99
CA LEU A 74 -32.15 -30.86 -1.26
C LEU A 74 -32.22 -29.38 -1.65
N LEU A 75 -31.07 -28.72 -1.86
CA LEU A 75 -31.01 -27.30 -2.24
C LEU A 75 -31.57 -27.11 -3.65
N ALA A 76 -31.21 -27.99 -4.59
CA ALA A 76 -31.72 -27.98 -5.96
C ALA A 76 -33.24 -28.20 -6.02
N GLU A 77 -33.78 -29.18 -5.29
CA GLU A 77 -35.24 -29.37 -5.17
C GLU A 77 -35.93 -28.17 -4.52
N GLY A 78 -35.39 -27.66 -3.40
CA GLY A 78 -35.92 -26.50 -2.70
C GLY A 78 -36.02 -25.27 -3.60
N ARG A 79 -34.97 -24.98 -4.38
CA ARG A 79 -34.92 -23.86 -5.34
C ARG A 79 -35.89 -24.04 -6.52
N VAL A 80 -36.25 -25.27 -6.93
CA VAL A 80 -37.32 -25.51 -7.93
C VAL A 80 -38.69 -25.12 -7.36
N TYR A 81 -38.98 -25.47 -6.11
CA TYR A 81 -40.25 -25.12 -5.48
C TYR A 81 -40.35 -23.63 -5.12
N TYR A 82 -39.33 -23.07 -4.47
CA TYR A 82 -39.24 -21.67 -4.06
C TYR A 82 -38.00 -20.98 -4.69
N PRO A 83 -38.10 -20.43 -5.92
CA PRO A 83 -36.98 -19.86 -6.67
C PRO A 83 -36.63 -18.41 -6.30
N VAL A 84 -37.02 -17.91 -5.11
CA VAL A 84 -36.79 -16.51 -4.73
C VAL A 84 -35.38 -16.33 -4.17
N VAL A 85 -34.59 -15.50 -4.83
CA VAL A 85 -33.18 -15.21 -4.48
C VAL A 85 -32.91 -13.75 -4.10
N ASP A 86 -33.89 -12.86 -4.28
CA ASP A 86 -33.84 -11.46 -3.86
C ASP A 86 -35.24 -10.91 -3.56
N ILE A 87 -35.31 -9.74 -2.91
CA ILE A 87 -36.56 -9.16 -2.40
C ILE A 87 -37.61 -8.84 -3.50
N SER A 88 -37.21 -8.76 -4.77
CA SER A 88 -38.14 -8.51 -5.89
C SER A 88 -39.02 -9.72 -6.21
N GLY A 89 -38.58 -10.94 -5.89
CA GLY A 89 -39.31 -12.18 -6.15
C GLY A 89 -40.37 -12.54 -5.09
N LEU A 90 -40.39 -11.85 -3.95
CA LEU A 90 -41.33 -12.11 -2.85
C LEU A 90 -42.80 -12.02 -3.31
N GLY A 91 -43.62 -12.97 -2.85
CA GLY A 91 -45.02 -13.08 -3.25
C GLY A 91 -45.24 -13.51 -4.71
N GLY A 92 -44.18 -13.92 -5.44
CA GLY A 92 -44.27 -14.51 -6.77
C GLY A 92 -44.58 -16.02 -6.79
N VAL A 93 -44.70 -16.64 -5.62
CA VAL A 93 -44.87 -18.09 -5.43
C VAL A 93 -46.15 -18.37 -4.63
N ASP A 94 -46.88 -19.44 -4.94
CA ASP A 94 -48.06 -19.86 -4.18
C ASP A 94 -47.70 -20.56 -2.85
N LEU A 95 -48.67 -20.66 -1.94
CA LEU A 95 -48.45 -21.24 -0.61
C LEU A 95 -48.00 -22.71 -0.64
N GLN A 96 -48.51 -23.54 -1.56
CA GLN A 96 -48.13 -24.96 -1.61
C GLN A 96 -46.68 -25.14 -2.06
N ARG A 97 -46.23 -24.33 -3.01
CA ARG A 97 -44.83 -24.28 -3.44
C ARG A 97 -43.91 -23.71 -2.36
N LEU A 98 -44.34 -22.67 -1.66
CA LEU A 98 -43.60 -22.07 -0.53
C LEU A 98 -43.43 -23.08 0.63
N GLU A 99 -44.51 -23.76 1.03
CA GLU A 99 -44.47 -24.80 2.08
C GLU A 99 -43.58 -25.98 1.68
N LYS A 100 -43.64 -26.44 0.42
CA LYS A 100 -42.72 -27.46 -0.09
C LYS A 100 -41.26 -27.02 -0.03
N GLY A 101 -40.93 -25.86 -0.61
CA GLY A 101 -39.56 -25.33 -0.61
C GLY A 101 -38.98 -25.18 0.80
N SER A 102 -39.78 -24.65 1.73
CA SER A 102 -39.44 -24.54 3.15
C SER A 102 -39.03 -25.89 3.77
N GLY A 103 -39.74 -26.97 3.44
CA GLY A 103 -39.43 -28.32 3.94
C GLY A 103 -38.08 -28.87 3.47
N PHE A 104 -37.62 -28.51 2.27
CA PHE A 104 -36.29 -28.89 1.78
C PHE A 104 -35.18 -28.13 2.50
N PHE A 105 -35.27 -26.79 2.57
CA PHE A 105 -34.26 -25.97 3.23
C PHE A 105 -34.18 -26.23 4.74
N ALA A 106 -35.30 -26.50 5.40
CA ALA A 106 -35.33 -26.87 6.82
C ALA A 106 -34.54 -28.16 7.10
N ARG A 107 -34.65 -29.18 6.23
CA ARG A 107 -33.86 -30.43 6.36
C ARG A 107 -32.35 -30.17 6.29
N ILE A 108 -31.90 -29.21 5.48
CA ILE A 108 -30.49 -28.80 5.41
C ILE A 108 -30.08 -28.14 6.74
N ARG A 109 -30.85 -27.14 7.21
CA ARG A 109 -30.63 -26.46 8.51
C ARG A 109 -30.64 -27.41 9.72
N GLU A 110 -31.37 -28.51 9.64
CA GLU A 110 -31.48 -29.49 10.74
C GLU A 110 -30.39 -30.57 10.71
N ARG A 111 -30.14 -31.21 9.55
CA ARG A 111 -29.25 -32.38 9.42
C ARG A 111 -27.86 -32.08 8.83
N TYR A 112 -27.73 -31.08 7.98
CA TYR A 112 -26.52 -30.83 7.17
C TYR A 112 -25.84 -29.48 7.49
N ARG A 113 -25.92 -29.01 8.74
CA ARG A 113 -25.41 -27.69 9.17
C ARG A 113 -23.98 -27.30 8.73
N PRO A 114 -22.97 -28.18 8.70
CA PRO A 114 -21.61 -27.79 8.33
C PRO A 114 -21.34 -27.81 6.81
N SER A 115 -22.36 -28.03 5.97
CA SER A 115 -22.17 -28.23 4.53
C SER A 115 -22.12 -26.94 3.71
N ASN A 116 -21.71 -27.08 2.45
CA ASN A 116 -21.68 -26.03 1.44
C ASN A 116 -23.08 -25.51 1.05
N SER A 117 -24.15 -26.33 1.12
CA SER A 117 -25.52 -25.88 0.84
C SER A 117 -26.26 -25.25 2.05
N ALA A 118 -25.70 -25.34 3.26
CA ALA A 118 -26.29 -24.72 4.46
C ALA A 118 -26.48 -23.18 4.41
N PRO A 119 -25.53 -22.36 3.89
CA PRO A 119 -25.69 -20.91 3.78
C PRO A 119 -26.84 -20.53 2.85
N ALA A 120 -26.89 -21.19 1.68
CA ALA A 120 -27.94 -21.05 0.69
C ALA A 120 -29.33 -21.41 1.23
N ALA A 121 -29.43 -22.47 2.03
CA ALA A 121 -30.67 -22.88 2.69
C ALA A 121 -31.15 -21.87 3.73
N LEU A 122 -30.25 -21.36 4.58
CA LEU A 122 -30.56 -20.29 5.55
C LEU A 122 -31.02 -19.00 4.86
N TYR A 123 -30.32 -18.57 3.79
CA TYR A 123 -30.69 -17.41 2.99
C TYR A 123 -32.09 -17.58 2.35
N SER A 124 -32.41 -18.77 1.82
CA SER A 124 -33.76 -19.06 1.29
C SER A 124 -34.85 -19.11 2.38
N LEU A 125 -34.54 -19.63 3.58
CA LEU A 125 -35.45 -19.62 4.73
C LEU A 125 -35.74 -18.18 5.21
N GLY A 126 -34.74 -17.30 5.21
CA GLY A 126 -34.91 -15.88 5.50
C GLY A 126 -35.93 -15.20 4.57
N PHE A 127 -35.90 -15.49 3.26
CA PHE A 127 -36.92 -14.99 2.34
C PHE A 127 -38.30 -15.59 2.61
N ILE A 128 -38.40 -16.90 2.84
CA ILE A 128 -39.66 -17.56 3.20
C ILE A 128 -40.26 -16.92 4.46
N ALA A 129 -39.44 -16.59 5.47
CA ALA A 129 -39.87 -15.94 6.69
C ALA A 129 -40.38 -14.50 6.47
N MET A 130 -39.86 -13.75 5.48
CA MET A 130 -40.35 -12.40 5.15
C MET A 130 -41.38 -12.32 4.01
N ASP A 131 -41.70 -13.44 3.34
CA ASP A 131 -42.59 -13.47 2.16
C ASP A 131 -44.04 -13.07 2.50
N PRO A 132 -44.68 -12.15 1.74
CA PRO A 132 -46.06 -11.74 1.99
C PRO A 132 -47.10 -12.85 1.83
N VAL A 133 -46.77 -13.99 1.19
CA VAL A 133 -47.63 -15.19 1.06
C VAL A 133 -47.52 -16.12 2.27
N ASN A 134 -46.44 -16.05 3.06
CA ASN A 134 -46.28 -16.89 4.25
C ASN A 134 -47.29 -16.47 5.35
N PRO A 135 -48.23 -17.35 5.79
CA PRO A 135 -49.19 -17.03 6.84
C PRO A 135 -48.56 -16.88 8.24
N ARG A 136 -47.29 -17.26 8.41
CA ARG A 136 -46.49 -17.11 9.64
C ARG A 136 -45.38 -16.06 9.48
N ARG A 137 -45.44 -15.19 8.47
CA ARG A 137 -44.42 -14.18 8.14
C ARG A 137 -43.89 -13.44 9.37
N ASN A 138 -42.59 -13.53 9.60
CA ASN A 138 -41.90 -13.04 10.78
C ASN A 138 -40.57 -12.36 10.38
N LEU A 139 -40.48 -11.04 10.56
CA LEU A 139 -39.31 -10.25 10.15
C LEU A 139 -38.10 -10.38 11.09
N ASP A 140 -38.31 -10.77 12.36
CA ASP A 140 -37.21 -11.01 13.30
C ASP A 140 -36.57 -12.39 13.07
N GLU A 141 -37.36 -13.39 12.70
CA GLU A 141 -36.89 -14.71 12.27
C GLU A 141 -36.19 -14.64 10.91
N ALA A 142 -36.72 -13.86 9.95
CA ALA A 142 -36.02 -13.58 8.70
C ALA A 142 -34.65 -12.91 8.95
N TYR A 143 -34.61 -11.86 9.78
CA TYR A 143 -33.36 -11.21 10.18
C TYR A 143 -32.39 -12.20 10.87
N ALA A 144 -32.89 -13.09 11.72
CA ALA A 144 -32.07 -14.08 12.41
C ALA A 144 -31.48 -15.14 11.46
N ASP A 145 -32.28 -15.72 10.55
CA ASP A 145 -31.78 -16.67 9.54
C ASP A 145 -30.76 -15.99 8.60
N PHE A 146 -30.99 -14.74 8.18
CA PHE A 146 -30.01 -13.98 7.39
C PHE A 146 -28.71 -13.70 8.16
N MET A 147 -28.79 -13.21 9.40
CA MET A 147 -27.59 -12.97 10.21
C MET A 147 -26.85 -14.25 10.58
N ALA A 148 -27.54 -15.40 10.66
CA ALA A 148 -26.92 -16.70 10.87
C ALA A 148 -26.02 -17.12 9.69
N VAL A 149 -26.38 -16.78 8.44
CA VAL A 149 -25.49 -16.99 7.26
C VAL A 149 -24.13 -16.34 7.51
N ARG A 150 -24.12 -15.03 7.80
CA ARG A 150 -22.90 -14.24 7.98
C ARG A 150 -22.13 -14.54 9.27
N GLN A 151 -22.79 -15.10 10.30
CA GLN A 151 -22.14 -15.49 11.56
C GLN A 151 -21.58 -16.92 11.56
N LEU A 152 -22.17 -17.85 10.81
CA LEU A 152 -21.78 -19.26 10.80
C LEU A 152 -21.02 -19.65 9.52
N HIS A 153 -21.20 -18.89 8.43
CA HIS A 153 -20.64 -19.14 7.11
C HIS A 153 -20.13 -17.84 6.45
N PRO A 154 -19.19 -17.10 7.09
CA PRO A 154 -18.75 -15.79 6.61
C PRO A 154 -18.14 -15.84 5.20
N ASP A 155 -17.48 -16.95 4.84
CA ASP A 155 -16.82 -17.15 3.54
C ASP A 155 -17.79 -17.62 2.42
N SER A 156 -19.09 -17.67 2.68
CA SER A 156 -20.10 -18.10 1.71
C SER A 156 -20.53 -16.98 0.75
N GLN A 157 -20.89 -17.34 -0.49
CA GLN A 157 -21.37 -16.40 -1.50
C GLN A 157 -22.68 -15.70 -1.07
N GLU A 158 -23.45 -16.33 -0.17
CA GLU A 158 -24.66 -15.77 0.42
C GLU A 158 -24.42 -14.82 1.61
N ALA A 159 -23.21 -14.69 2.17
CA ALA A 159 -22.97 -13.92 3.40
C ALA A 159 -23.36 -12.42 3.28
N ASP A 160 -23.00 -11.78 2.17
CA ASP A 160 -23.34 -10.38 1.90
C ASP A 160 -24.78 -10.20 1.40
N LEU A 161 -25.26 -11.15 0.60
CA LEU A 161 -26.66 -11.21 0.17
C LEU A 161 -27.58 -11.24 1.39
N ALA A 162 -27.24 -12.05 2.39
CA ALA A 162 -27.92 -12.12 3.67
C ALA A 162 -27.77 -10.83 4.49
N ALA A 163 -26.58 -10.20 4.55
CA ALA A 163 -26.40 -8.91 5.24
C ALA A 163 -27.28 -7.80 4.63
N PHE A 164 -27.33 -7.70 3.30
CA PHE A 164 -28.20 -6.75 2.60
C PHE A 164 -29.69 -7.08 2.83
N ALA A 165 -30.07 -8.36 2.84
CA ALA A 165 -31.43 -8.78 3.14
C ALA A 165 -31.84 -8.53 4.60
N ALA A 166 -30.92 -8.68 5.57
CA ALA A 166 -31.12 -8.33 6.97
C ALA A 166 -31.35 -6.81 7.13
N ALA A 167 -30.56 -5.97 6.44
CA ALA A 167 -30.81 -4.53 6.39
C ALA A 167 -32.19 -4.21 5.78
N ARG A 168 -32.62 -4.92 4.72
CA ARG A 168 -33.97 -4.78 4.16
C ARG A 168 -35.07 -5.24 5.13
N CYS A 169 -34.81 -6.22 6.00
CA CYS A 169 -35.74 -6.60 7.08
C CYS A 169 -35.88 -5.47 8.11
N ASP A 170 -34.78 -4.86 8.54
CA ASP A 170 -34.79 -3.67 9.41
C ASP A 170 -35.62 -2.53 8.83
N LEU A 171 -35.42 -2.20 7.54
CA LEU A 171 -36.20 -1.17 6.87
C LEU A 171 -37.70 -1.55 6.77
N ALA A 172 -38.02 -2.82 6.53
CA ALA A 172 -39.40 -3.32 6.55
C ALA A 172 -40.04 -3.31 7.95
N GLN A 173 -39.25 -3.27 9.03
CA GLN A 173 -39.72 -2.99 10.40
C GLN A 173 -39.80 -1.48 10.71
N GLY A 174 -39.31 -0.60 9.83
CA GLY A 174 -39.14 0.83 10.09
C GLY A 174 -37.92 1.19 10.95
N ALA A 175 -37.02 0.24 11.20
CA ALA A 175 -35.80 0.42 11.98
C ALA A 175 -34.68 1.06 11.14
N GLU A 176 -34.94 2.23 10.53
CA GLU A 176 -33.99 2.97 9.66
C GLU A 176 -32.63 3.22 10.32
N GLY A 177 -32.56 3.25 11.66
CA GLY A 177 -31.34 3.20 12.45
C GLY A 177 -30.51 1.94 12.20
N ARG A 178 -31.04 0.78 12.62
CA ARG A 178 -30.35 -0.52 12.51
C ARG A 178 -30.04 -0.85 11.05
N GLY A 179 -31.00 -0.64 10.15
CA GLY A 179 -30.84 -0.89 8.72
C GLY A 179 -29.68 -0.11 8.09
N LEU A 180 -29.49 1.17 8.44
CA LEU A 180 -28.33 1.93 7.98
C LEU A 180 -27.01 1.39 8.55
N VAL A 181 -26.95 1.01 9.83
CA VAL A 181 -25.75 0.40 10.41
C VAL A 181 -25.44 -0.97 9.80
N THR A 182 -26.44 -1.78 9.46
CA THR A 182 -26.24 -3.05 8.76
C THR A 182 -25.71 -2.86 7.34
N LEU A 183 -26.14 -1.81 6.63
CA LEU A 183 -25.56 -1.44 5.32
C LEU A 183 -24.13 -0.88 5.45
N LEU A 184 -23.89 0.00 6.42
CA LEU A 184 -22.55 0.51 6.69
C LEU A 184 -21.60 -0.62 7.10
N ASN A 185 -22.02 -1.55 7.96
CA ASN A 185 -21.26 -2.74 8.35
C ASN A 185 -21.01 -3.74 7.21
N LEU A 186 -21.85 -3.75 6.17
CA LEU A 186 -21.63 -4.53 4.94
C LEU A 186 -20.53 -3.88 4.08
N LEU A 187 -20.66 -2.57 3.83
CA LEU A 187 -19.60 -1.76 3.22
C LEU A 187 -18.31 -1.80 4.04
N GLU A 188 -18.42 -1.98 5.36
CA GLU A 188 -17.31 -2.09 6.29
C GLU A 188 -16.55 -3.41 6.14
N SER A 189 -17.28 -4.53 6.02
CA SER A 189 -16.67 -5.86 5.89
C SER A 189 -16.09 -6.13 4.51
N ASP A 190 -16.84 -5.77 3.45
CA ASP A 190 -16.39 -5.95 2.06
C ASP A 190 -16.81 -4.74 1.19
N PRO A 191 -15.90 -3.76 1.02
CA PRO A 191 -16.09 -2.67 0.07
C PRO A 191 -16.22 -3.09 -1.40
N GLY A 192 -15.66 -4.24 -1.76
CA GLY A 192 -15.62 -4.80 -3.12
C GLY A 192 -16.80 -5.73 -3.44
N SER A 193 -17.67 -5.99 -2.45
CA SER A 193 -18.85 -6.85 -2.57
C SER A 193 -19.69 -6.49 -3.79
N PRO A 194 -20.23 -7.46 -4.56
CA PRO A 194 -21.16 -7.21 -5.66
C PRO A 194 -22.44 -6.44 -5.25
N LEU A 195 -22.70 -6.29 -3.94
CA LEU A 195 -23.82 -5.52 -3.39
C LEU A 195 -23.43 -4.13 -2.91
N ALA A 196 -22.13 -3.78 -2.91
CA ALA A 196 -21.63 -2.55 -2.32
C ALA A 196 -22.14 -1.29 -3.07
N GLU A 197 -22.47 -1.40 -4.36
CA GLU A 197 -23.21 -0.36 -5.10
C GLU A 197 -24.68 -0.23 -4.63
N ARG A 198 -25.42 -1.34 -4.49
CA ARG A 198 -26.81 -1.38 -4.01
C ARG A 198 -26.90 -0.88 -2.56
N ALA A 199 -25.91 -1.19 -1.73
CA ALA A 199 -25.79 -0.76 -0.34
C ALA A 199 -25.53 0.74 -0.22
N ARG A 200 -24.56 1.31 -0.98
CA ARG A 200 -24.32 2.76 -1.03
C ARG A 200 -25.55 3.53 -1.52
N PHE A 201 -26.21 3.07 -2.59
CA PHE A 201 -27.42 3.71 -3.11
C PHE A 201 -28.53 3.75 -2.04
N LEU A 202 -28.80 2.62 -1.37
CA LEU A 202 -29.81 2.53 -0.32
C LEU A 202 -29.42 3.35 0.93
N ALA A 203 -28.14 3.38 1.31
CA ALA A 203 -27.65 4.22 2.40
C ALA A 203 -27.83 5.72 2.08
N SER A 204 -27.61 6.15 0.83
CA SER A 204 -27.83 7.53 0.39
C SER A 204 -29.27 7.99 0.61
N ASP A 205 -30.26 7.13 0.37
CA ASP A 205 -31.68 7.42 0.60
C ASP A 205 -32.01 7.51 2.10
N LEU A 206 -31.38 6.69 2.94
CA LEU A 206 -31.53 6.78 4.40
C LEU A 206 -30.89 8.05 4.96
N PHE A 207 -29.71 8.44 4.48
CA PHE A 207 -29.09 9.72 4.81
C PHE A 207 -29.95 10.92 4.35
N ASP A 208 -30.51 10.85 3.15
CA ASP A 208 -31.38 11.90 2.62
C ASP A 208 -32.69 12.04 3.43
N ARG A 209 -33.26 10.95 3.93
CA ARG A 209 -34.38 11.00 4.88
C ARG A 209 -33.95 11.63 6.20
N ARG A 210 -32.81 11.21 6.76
CA ARG A 210 -32.24 11.69 8.04
C ARG A 210 -31.79 13.15 8.06
N GLY A 211 -31.82 13.85 6.94
CA GLY A 211 -31.48 15.29 6.87
C GLY A 211 -30.13 15.57 6.26
N GLU A 212 -29.32 14.53 6.11
CA GLU A 212 -27.89 14.54 5.82
C GLU A 212 -27.65 14.65 4.31
N ILE A 213 -28.19 15.70 3.70
CA ILE A 213 -28.16 15.92 2.24
C ILE A 213 -26.71 15.92 1.70
N GLY A 214 -25.73 16.34 2.50
CA GLY A 214 -24.30 16.23 2.16
C GLY A 214 -23.81 14.79 2.04
N ARG A 215 -24.24 13.90 2.95
CA ARG A 215 -23.95 12.46 2.91
C ARG A 215 -24.60 11.80 1.72
N ALA A 216 -25.90 12.01 1.53
CA ALA A 216 -26.65 11.44 0.42
C ALA A 216 -26.00 11.78 -0.94
N LEU A 217 -25.57 13.02 -1.12
CA LEU A 217 -24.83 13.45 -2.31
C LEU A 217 -23.43 12.82 -2.40
N GLN A 218 -22.71 12.66 -1.27
CA GLN A 218 -21.39 12.04 -1.26
C GLN A 218 -21.44 10.53 -1.57
N GLU A 219 -22.37 9.76 -0.99
CA GLU A 219 -22.51 8.31 -1.27
C GLU A 219 -22.81 8.03 -2.76
N LEU A 220 -23.56 8.92 -3.42
CA LEU A 220 -23.89 8.80 -4.83
C LEU A 220 -22.72 9.16 -5.75
N GLN A 221 -21.94 10.20 -5.40
CA GLN A 221 -20.71 10.57 -6.11
C GLN A 221 -19.69 9.44 -5.98
N VAL A 222 -19.48 8.94 -4.76
CA VAL A 222 -18.66 7.76 -4.44
C VAL A 222 -19.05 6.55 -5.29
N LEU A 223 -20.34 6.21 -5.36
CA LEU A 223 -20.83 5.08 -6.15
C LEU A 223 -20.42 5.23 -7.62
N ARG A 224 -20.54 6.44 -8.18
CA ARG A 224 -20.17 6.73 -9.58
C ARG A 224 -18.68 6.75 -9.84
N GLU A 225 -17.86 7.15 -8.87
CA GLU A 225 -16.40 7.16 -9.00
C GLU A 225 -15.80 5.75 -8.93
N GLN A 226 -16.41 4.85 -8.15
CA GLN A 226 -15.91 3.49 -7.93
C GLN A 226 -16.54 2.45 -8.86
N PHE A 227 -17.81 2.62 -9.22
CA PHE A 227 -18.56 1.69 -10.08
C PHE A 227 -19.06 2.42 -11.35
N PRO A 228 -18.19 3.06 -12.16
CA PRO A 228 -18.61 3.91 -13.28
C PRO A 228 -19.41 3.16 -14.36
N GLU A 229 -19.16 1.86 -14.53
CA GLU A 229 -19.88 0.97 -15.46
C GLU A 229 -21.22 0.44 -14.89
N SER A 230 -21.58 0.81 -13.64
CA SER A 230 -22.81 0.34 -13.00
C SER A 230 -24.07 1.02 -13.57
N PRO A 231 -25.17 0.28 -13.79
CA PRO A 231 -26.49 0.88 -14.02
C PRO A 231 -26.94 1.85 -12.90
N LEU A 232 -26.44 1.66 -11.67
CA LEU A 232 -26.70 2.57 -10.56
C LEU A 232 -25.88 3.86 -10.65
N ALA A 233 -24.78 3.92 -11.41
CA ALA A 233 -24.00 5.15 -11.59
C ALA A 233 -24.80 6.21 -12.39
N ALA A 234 -25.44 5.80 -13.49
CA ALA A 234 -26.32 6.67 -14.26
C ALA A 234 -27.55 7.13 -13.45
N SER A 235 -28.12 6.21 -12.66
CA SER A 235 -29.22 6.49 -11.73
C SER A 235 -28.80 7.48 -10.64
N SER A 236 -27.58 7.35 -10.14
CA SER A 236 -26.99 8.23 -9.12
C SER A 236 -26.81 9.65 -9.65
N LEU A 237 -26.35 9.83 -10.89
CA LEU A 237 -26.18 11.17 -11.49
C LEU A 237 -27.49 11.95 -11.58
N GLN A 238 -28.60 11.26 -11.86
CA GLN A 238 -29.93 11.84 -11.82
C GLN A 238 -30.36 12.17 -10.38
N ARG A 239 -30.09 11.27 -9.42
CA ARG A 239 -30.40 11.43 -7.99
C ARG A 239 -29.64 12.59 -7.37
N GLU A 240 -28.35 12.74 -7.64
CA GLU A 240 -27.51 13.86 -7.23
C GLU A 240 -28.04 15.19 -7.74
N SER A 241 -28.32 15.25 -9.05
CA SER A 241 -28.87 16.43 -9.72
C SER A 241 -30.22 16.84 -9.10
N LEU A 242 -31.07 15.88 -8.72
CA LEU A 242 -32.35 16.11 -8.06
C LEU A 242 -32.17 16.61 -6.63
N LEU A 243 -31.35 15.94 -5.81
CA LEU A 243 -31.11 16.30 -4.42
C LEU A 243 -30.40 17.66 -4.29
N TYR A 244 -29.42 17.94 -5.15
CA TYR A 244 -28.74 19.24 -5.20
C TYR A 244 -29.69 20.38 -5.58
N ARG A 245 -30.51 20.19 -6.63
CA ARG A 245 -31.58 21.14 -7.02
C ARG A 245 -32.56 21.38 -5.88
N LEU A 246 -33.26 20.35 -5.42
CA LEU A 246 -34.41 20.48 -4.52
C LEU A 246 -34.02 20.81 -3.08
N ARG A 247 -32.86 20.33 -2.60
CA ARG A 247 -32.53 20.36 -1.17
C ARG A 247 -31.31 21.22 -0.81
N ARG A 248 -30.41 21.53 -1.76
CA ARG A 248 -29.25 22.41 -1.52
C ARG A 248 -29.46 23.82 -2.08
N LEU A 249 -29.80 23.98 -3.37
CA LEU A 249 -29.98 25.32 -3.97
C LEU A 249 -31.15 26.12 -3.37
N VAL A 250 -32.32 25.47 -3.21
CA VAL A 250 -33.56 26.08 -2.68
C VAL A 250 -33.45 26.55 -1.22
N ARG A 251 -32.38 26.17 -0.50
CA ARG A 251 -32.11 26.66 0.87
C ARG A 251 -31.35 28.00 0.92
N SER A 252 -31.00 28.61 -0.22
CA SER A 252 -30.48 29.97 -0.24
C SER A 252 -31.53 30.98 0.27
N PRO A 253 -31.17 31.97 1.11
CA PRO A 253 -32.13 32.78 1.86
C PRO A 253 -32.79 33.92 1.04
N ALA A 254 -33.44 33.58 -0.08
CA ALA A 254 -34.23 34.54 -0.88
C ALA A 254 -35.31 33.87 -1.78
N GLY A 255 -36.40 33.37 -1.19
CA GLY A 255 -37.72 33.24 -1.86
C GLY A 255 -37.88 32.29 -3.06
N ALA A 256 -36.81 31.74 -3.62
CA ALA A 256 -36.81 30.94 -4.84
C ALA A 256 -37.27 29.49 -4.59
N ALA A 257 -38.56 29.32 -4.32
CA ALA A 257 -39.22 28.06 -4.63
C ALA A 257 -39.00 27.78 -6.12
N GLY A 258 -38.49 26.59 -6.47
CA GLY A 258 -38.15 26.24 -7.85
C GLY A 258 -39.35 26.44 -8.77
N ALA A 259 -39.24 27.38 -9.71
CA ALA A 259 -40.34 27.73 -10.58
C ALA A 259 -40.56 26.63 -11.63
N TRP A 260 -41.42 25.66 -11.30
CA TRP A 260 -41.89 24.63 -12.21
C TRP A 260 -42.47 25.28 -13.47
N LYS A 261 -41.98 24.84 -14.64
CA LYS A 261 -42.46 25.23 -15.95
C LYS A 261 -42.91 23.99 -16.69
N LEU A 262 -43.81 24.17 -17.66
CA LEU A 262 -44.15 23.12 -18.61
C LEU A 262 -42.91 22.80 -19.47
N ASP A 263 -42.63 21.51 -19.68
CA ASP A 263 -41.69 21.09 -20.71
C ASP A 263 -42.39 21.15 -22.08
N GLU A 264 -42.08 22.17 -22.86
CA GLU A 264 -42.68 22.39 -24.18
C GLU A 264 -42.27 21.32 -25.19
N GLY A 265 -41.11 20.67 -25.02
CA GLY A 265 -40.66 19.57 -25.88
C GLY A 265 -41.47 18.31 -25.63
N PHE A 266 -41.63 17.93 -24.36
CA PHE A 266 -42.47 16.80 -23.95
C PHE A 266 -43.94 17.01 -24.32
N ALA A 267 -44.46 18.24 -24.16
CA ALA A 267 -45.81 18.61 -24.56
C ALA A 267 -46.01 18.53 -26.08
N ALA A 268 -45.01 18.92 -26.89
CA ALA A 268 -45.05 18.78 -28.34
C ALA A 268 -45.00 17.30 -28.79
N ALA A 269 -44.15 16.48 -28.17
CA ALA A 269 -44.01 15.06 -28.50
C ALA A 269 -45.29 14.26 -28.18
N THR A 270 -45.90 14.50 -27.02
CA THR A 270 -47.11 13.80 -26.57
C THR A 270 -48.36 14.15 -27.38
N GLY A 271 -48.41 15.35 -27.98
CA GLY A 271 -49.56 15.85 -28.75
C GLY A 271 -50.00 14.96 -29.93
N GLY A 272 -49.08 14.15 -30.48
CA GLY A 272 -49.38 13.22 -31.58
C GLY A 272 -50.16 11.96 -31.19
N ALA A 273 -50.31 11.64 -29.89
CA ALA A 273 -50.79 10.34 -29.44
C ALA A 273 -52.33 10.16 -29.43
N GLY A 274 -53.10 11.20 -29.75
CA GLY A 274 -54.56 11.11 -29.93
C GLY A 274 -55.38 10.83 -28.66
N LEU A 275 -54.87 11.19 -27.48
CA LEU A 275 -55.57 11.11 -26.20
C LEU A 275 -56.83 12.00 -26.19
N LYS A 276 -57.97 11.53 -25.68
CA LYS A 276 -59.25 12.27 -25.66
C LYS A 276 -59.82 12.58 -24.27
N SER A 277 -59.37 11.87 -23.25
CA SER A 277 -59.84 11.95 -21.86
C SER A 277 -58.88 11.23 -20.90
N PRO A 278 -57.60 11.64 -20.81
CA PRO A 278 -56.67 11.05 -19.86
C PRO A 278 -57.22 11.19 -18.42
N ARG A 279 -57.24 10.09 -17.65
CA ARG A 279 -57.80 10.04 -16.29
C ARG A 279 -56.76 9.80 -15.21
N SER A 280 -55.73 9.03 -15.53
CA SER A 280 -54.70 8.59 -14.61
C SER A 280 -53.41 8.31 -15.38
N LEU A 281 -52.29 8.40 -14.68
CA LEU A 281 -50.95 8.19 -15.19
C LEU A 281 -50.12 7.41 -14.17
N ALA A 282 -49.20 6.59 -14.65
CA ALA A 282 -48.24 5.83 -13.84
C ALA A 282 -46.90 5.76 -14.57
N ILE A 283 -45.79 5.73 -13.84
CA ILE A 283 -44.46 5.54 -14.42
C ILE A 283 -43.97 4.15 -13.98
N SER A 284 -43.63 3.31 -14.95
CA SER A 284 -43.07 1.97 -14.69
C SER A 284 -41.58 2.08 -14.32
N ALA A 285 -41.03 1.03 -13.69
CA ALA A 285 -39.64 1.01 -13.19
C ALA A 285 -38.56 1.15 -14.29
N ASP A 286 -38.93 0.93 -15.55
CA ASP A 286 -38.12 1.17 -16.77
C ASP A 286 -38.12 2.65 -17.23
N GLY A 287 -38.89 3.52 -16.58
CA GLY A 287 -39.10 4.91 -16.96
C GLY A 287 -40.25 5.13 -17.96
N THR A 288 -40.97 4.09 -18.38
CA THR A 288 -42.10 4.22 -19.30
C THR A 288 -43.29 4.91 -18.61
N LEU A 289 -43.76 6.03 -19.17
CA LEU A 289 -44.97 6.71 -18.72
C LEU A 289 -46.21 6.07 -19.37
N TRP A 290 -47.09 5.50 -18.57
CA TRP A 290 -48.38 4.96 -18.98
C TRP A 290 -49.51 5.94 -18.66
N VAL A 291 -50.44 6.12 -19.60
CA VAL A 291 -51.61 7.00 -19.49
C VAL A 291 -52.89 6.22 -19.79
N ALA A 292 -53.89 6.34 -18.92
CA ALA A 292 -55.23 5.79 -19.10
C ALA A 292 -56.15 6.80 -19.80
N ASP A 293 -56.62 6.48 -21.02
CA ASP A 293 -57.57 7.31 -21.76
C ASP A 293 -58.96 6.66 -21.84
N GLU A 294 -59.86 7.12 -20.94
CA GLU A 294 -61.22 6.58 -20.78
C GLU A 294 -62.07 6.70 -22.06
N LYS A 295 -61.82 7.70 -22.92
CA LYS A 295 -62.61 7.92 -24.16
C LYS A 295 -62.07 7.17 -25.38
N THR A 296 -60.95 6.48 -25.27
CA THR A 296 -60.42 5.66 -26.38
C THR A 296 -60.14 4.21 -25.98
N ASP A 297 -60.69 3.77 -24.84
CA ASP A 297 -60.61 2.41 -24.29
C ASP A 297 -59.19 1.83 -24.37
N ALA A 298 -58.20 2.63 -23.96
CA ALA A 298 -56.80 2.31 -24.14
C ALA A 298 -55.88 2.84 -23.03
N LEU A 299 -54.80 2.10 -22.83
CA LEU A 299 -53.60 2.48 -22.12
C LEU A 299 -52.54 2.85 -23.17
N VAL A 300 -51.90 4.01 -23.02
CA VAL A 300 -50.89 4.51 -23.96
C VAL A 300 -49.57 4.69 -23.21
N ALA A 301 -48.50 4.07 -23.73
CA ALA A 301 -47.15 4.15 -23.19
C ALA A 301 -46.33 5.21 -23.94
N PHE A 302 -45.51 5.96 -23.22
CA PHE A 302 -44.62 6.98 -23.72
C PHE A 302 -43.20 6.76 -23.18
N ASP A 303 -42.19 7.04 -24.02
CA ASP A 303 -40.81 7.15 -23.56
C ASP A 303 -40.55 8.49 -22.84
N ALA A 304 -39.35 8.62 -22.26
CA ALA A 304 -38.94 9.81 -21.52
C ALA A 304 -38.89 11.11 -22.36
N THR A 305 -38.99 11.04 -23.69
CA THR A 305 -39.10 12.22 -24.57
C THR A 305 -40.55 12.67 -24.79
N GLY A 306 -41.52 11.89 -24.32
CA GLY A 306 -42.95 12.12 -24.56
C GLY A 306 -43.46 11.54 -25.87
N LYS A 307 -42.67 10.72 -26.57
CA LYS A 307 -43.09 10.01 -27.78
C LYS A 307 -43.82 8.72 -27.39
N ALA A 308 -44.97 8.46 -28.03
CA ALA A 308 -45.73 7.23 -27.80
C ALA A 308 -44.99 6.00 -28.36
N ILE A 309 -44.85 4.95 -27.54
CA ILE A 309 -44.11 3.71 -27.86
C ILE A 309 -45.00 2.46 -27.89
N ALA A 310 -46.11 2.43 -27.14
CA ALA A 310 -47.08 1.34 -27.19
C ALA A 310 -48.52 1.83 -26.92
N ARG A 311 -49.50 1.04 -27.34
CA ARG A 311 -50.93 1.27 -27.10
C ARG A 311 -51.65 -0.06 -26.92
N GLN A 312 -52.31 -0.25 -25.78
CA GLN A 312 -52.98 -1.50 -25.42
C GLN A 312 -54.45 -1.24 -25.09
N PRO A 313 -55.41 -2.03 -25.59
CA PRO A 313 -56.83 -1.84 -25.27
C PRO A 313 -57.12 -2.22 -23.81
N TRP A 314 -57.98 -1.43 -23.16
CA TRP A 314 -58.56 -1.72 -21.84
C TRP A 314 -59.93 -1.05 -21.72
N PRO A 315 -60.97 -1.70 -21.18
CA PRO A 315 -62.29 -1.10 -21.06
C PRO A 315 -62.28 0.06 -20.05
N ARG A 316 -62.62 1.28 -20.52
CA ARG A 316 -62.80 2.53 -19.74
C ARG A 316 -61.85 2.68 -18.55
N PRO A 317 -60.53 2.74 -18.79
CA PRO A 317 -59.54 2.86 -17.73
C PRO A 317 -59.68 4.22 -17.04
N ILE A 318 -59.92 4.21 -15.73
CA ILE A 318 -60.02 5.42 -14.90
C ILE A 318 -58.81 5.59 -13.98
N ALA A 319 -58.13 4.48 -13.63
CA ALA A 319 -56.97 4.50 -12.74
C ALA A 319 -55.89 3.51 -13.18
N LEU A 320 -54.63 3.88 -12.97
CA LEU A 320 -53.42 3.10 -13.26
C LEU A 320 -52.48 3.12 -12.06
N ALA A 321 -51.72 2.03 -11.90
CA ALA A 321 -50.54 1.98 -11.05
C ALA A 321 -49.52 1.00 -11.64
N ALA A 322 -48.23 1.33 -11.56
CA ALA A 322 -47.16 0.37 -11.80
C ALA A 322 -46.79 -0.35 -10.49
N ASP A 323 -46.40 -1.61 -10.59
CA ASP A 323 -45.75 -2.35 -9.51
C ASP A 323 -44.22 -2.17 -9.57
N PRO A 324 -43.48 -2.49 -8.48
CA PRO A 324 -42.03 -2.26 -8.41
C PRO A 324 -41.20 -3.05 -9.43
N ALA A 325 -41.78 -4.07 -10.07
CA ALA A 325 -41.14 -4.84 -11.13
C ALA A 325 -41.55 -4.35 -12.54
N GLY A 326 -42.16 -3.17 -12.64
CA GLY A 326 -42.65 -2.57 -13.88
C GLY A 326 -43.99 -3.11 -14.37
N GLY A 327 -44.61 -4.07 -13.67
CA GLY A 327 -45.88 -4.67 -14.02
C GLY A 327 -47.04 -3.70 -13.83
N LEU A 328 -47.83 -3.45 -14.87
CA LEU A 328 -48.92 -2.47 -14.81
C LEU A 328 -50.21 -3.08 -14.22
N ARG A 329 -50.94 -2.30 -13.42
CA ARG A 329 -52.32 -2.56 -13.00
C ARG A 329 -53.23 -1.47 -13.54
N ALA A 330 -54.35 -1.86 -14.13
CA ALA A 330 -55.38 -0.95 -14.61
C ALA A 330 -56.72 -1.24 -13.92
N ALA A 331 -57.50 -0.19 -13.68
CA ALA A 331 -58.85 -0.28 -13.14
C ALA A 331 -59.85 0.55 -13.95
N GLY A 332 -60.98 -0.08 -14.26
CA GLY A 332 -62.23 0.60 -14.60
C GLY A 332 -63.08 0.84 -13.34
N SER A 333 -64.29 1.37 -13.49
CA SER A 333 -65.15 1.72 -12.34
C SER A 333 -65.60 0.56 -11.43
N ARG A 334 -65.47 -0.71 -11.88
CA ARG A 334 -65.96 -1.91 -11.17
C ARG A 334 -65.00 -3.11 -11.24
N GLU A 335 -63.94 -3.02 -12.02
CA GLU A 335 -63.08 -4.14 -12.39
C GLU A 335 -61.63 -3.68 -12.48
N ALA A 336 -60.69 -4.52 -12.07
CA ALA A 336 -59.27 -4.23 -12.08
C ALA A 336 -58.46 -5.50 -12.40
N GLY A 337 -57.26 -5.33 -12.96
CA GLY A 337 -56.40 -6.45 -13.35
C GLY A 337 -55.08 -5.98 -13.93
N ARG A 338 -54.33 -6.90 -14.55
CA ARG A 338 -53.16 -6.56 -15.37
C ARG A 338 -53.57 -6.43 -16.84
N PRO A 339 -53.02 -5.47 -17.59
CA PRO A 339 -53.24 -5.37 -19.03
C PRO A 339 -52.80 -6.65 -19.76
N GLY A 340 -53.72 -7.28 -20.49
CA GLY A 340 -53.51 -8.57 -21.17
C GLY A 340 -54.12 -9.77 -20.43
N GLU A 341 -54.39 -9.64 -19.13
CA GLU A 341 -55.31 -10.54 -18.40
C GLU A 341 -56.75 -10.01 -18.55
N ALA A 342 -57.76 -10.87 -18.29
CA ALA A 342 -59.15 -10.42 -18.23
C ALA A 342 -59.37 -9.57 -16.95
N PRO A 343 -60.06 -8.41 -17.02
CA PRO A 343 -60.38 -7.62 -15.83
C PRO A 343 -61.19 -8.44 -14.81
N ILE A 344 -60.84 -8.33 -13.53
CA ILE A 344 -61.51 -9.03 -12.44
C ILE A 344 -62.34 -8.03 -11.65
N ALA A 345 -63.64 -8.29 -11.51
CA ALA A 345 -64.48 -7.58 -10.54
C ALA A 345 -64.01 -7.97 -9.12
N PRO A 346 -63.51 -7.04 -8.26
CA PRO A 346 -62.86 -7.40 -7.00
C PRO A 346 -63.83 -8.09 -6.02
N ALA A 347 -63.80 -9.42 -6.02
CA ALA A 347 -64.76 -10.23 -5.31
C ALA A 347 -64.50 -10.22 -3.80
N ALA A 348 -65.58 -10.16 -3.02
CA ALA A 348 -65.56 -10.40 -1.59
C ALA A 348 -65.19 -11.87 -1.31
N GLY A 349 -63.92 -12.14 -1.04
CA GLY A 349 -63.47 -13.45 -0.56
C GLY A 349 -64.16 -13.80 0.76
N ALA A 350 -64.52 -15.07 0.94
CA ALA A 350 -65.25 -15.54 2.12
C ALA A 350 -64.35 -15.51 3.37
N ALA A 351 -64.39 -14.41 4.12
CA ALA A 351 -63.79 -14.32 5.45
C ALA A 351 -64.50 -15.26 6.45
N GLY A 352 -63.81 -15.62 7.53
CA GLY A 352 -64.39 -16.36 8.65
C GLY A 352 -65.60 -15.65 9.26
N LYS A 353 -66.48 -16.43 9.92
CA LYS A 353 -67.91 -16.15 10.20
C LYS A 353 -68.30 -14.78 10.80
N ASP A 354 -67.37 -14.02 11.38
CA ASP A 354 -67.65 -12.88 12.25
C ASP A 354 -67.19 -11.51 11.69
N LYS A 355 -66.99 -11.36 10.37
CA LYS A 355 -66.70 -10.06 9.73
C LYS A 355 -67.48 -9.86 8.43
N GLU A 356 -68.30 -8.79 8.39
CA GLU A 356 -68.92 -8.33 7.14
C GLU A 356 -67.85 -7.90 6.13
N VAL A 357 -67.91 -8.45 4.91
CA VAL A 357 -66.96 -8.12 3.84
C VAL A 357 -67.54 -6.98 2.99
N PRO A 358 -66.83 -5.84 2.83
CA PRO A 358 -67.28 -4.74 1.98
C PRO A 358 -67.46 -5.19 0.52
N LYS A 359 -68.59 -4.83 -0.09
CA LYS A 359 -68.77 -4.95 -1.54
C LYS A 359 -68.20 -3.71 -2.22
N VAL A 360 -67.20 -3.87 -3.07
CA VAL A 360 -66.70 -2.77 -3.92
C VAL A 360 -67.81 -2.30 -4.86
N ARG A 361 -68.27 -1.08 -4.68
CA ARG A 361 -69.35 -0.45 -5.45
C ARG A 361 -68.83 0.41 -6.59
N ARG A 362 -67.77 1.17 -6.35
CA ARG A 362 -67.11 2.02 -7.34
C ARG A 362 -65.64 2.23 -7.00
N ILE A 363 -64.74 1.70 -7.82
CA ILE A 363 -63.31 1.99 -7.71
C ILE A 363 -63.09 3.48 -8.04
N GLY A 364 -62.43 4.20 -7.14
CA GLY A 364 -62.01 5.59 -7.35
C GLY A 364 -60.57 5.67 -7.87
N THR A 365 -59.65 4.94 -7.25
CA THR A 365 -58.26 4.79 -7.71
C THR A 365 -57.64 3.47 -7.23
N ILE A 366 -56.48 3.14 -7.82
CA ILE A 366 -55.65 1.95 -7.54
C ILE A 366 -54.22 2.38 -7.22
N ALA A 367 -53.54 1.65 -6.33
CA ALA A 367 -52.09 1.72 -6.14
C ALA A 367 -51.53 0.31 -5.89
N VAL A 368 -50.22 0.11 -6.11
CA VAL A 368 -49.54 -1.15 -5.79
C VAL A 368 -48.44 -0.87 -4.78
N ALA A 369 -48.43 -1.62 -3.67
CA ALA A 369 -47.44 -1.50 -2.61
C ALA A 369 -46.13 -2.22 -2.99
N PRO A 370 -45.00 -1.93 -2.30
CA PRO A 370 -43.71 -2.58 -2.56
C PRO A 370 -43.73 -4.13 -2.48
N ASP A 371 -44.66 -4.72 -1.74
CA ASP A 371 -44.88 -6.16 -1.60
C ASP A 371 -45.87 -6.74 -2.65
N ARG A 372 -46.10 -6.00 -3.73
CA ARG A 372 -47.04 -6.30 -4.84
C ARG A 372 -48.53 -6.40 -4.43
N ARG A 373 -48.89 -6.05 -3.18
CA ARG A 373 -50.31 -5.93 -2.77
C ARG A 373 -50.99 -4.77 -3.47
N VAL A 374 -52.25 -4.94 -3.80
CA VAL A 374 -53.06 -3.93 -4.50
C VAL A 374 -53.94 -3.20 -3.50
N LEU A 375 -53.84 -1.87 -3.48
CA LEU A 375 -54.72 -1.00 -2.71
C LEU A 375 -55.78 -0.39 -3.64
N LEU A 376 -57.04 -0.40 -3.19
CA LEU A 376 -58.17 0.21 -3.89
C LEU A 376 -58.92 1.16 -2.96
N ILE A 377 -59.28 2.34 -3.47
CA ILE A 377 -60.28 3.21 -2.84
C ILE A 377 -61.65 2.89 -3.43
N ASP A 378 -62.64 2.58 -2.59
CA ASP A 378 -64.06 2.66 -2.97
C ASP A 378 -64.57 4.07 -2.68
N ASP A 379 -64.91 4.81 -3.73
CA ASP A 379 -65.49 6.17 -3.65
C ASP A 379 -66.79 6.16 -2.83
N SER A 380 -67.58 5.09 -2.93
CA SER A 380 -68.95 4.99 -2.40
C SER A 380 -68.97 4.79 -0.89
N GLU A 381 -68.00 4.02 -0.39
CA GLU A 381 -67.85 3.68 1.02
C GLU A 381 -66.71 4.47 1.70
N SER A 382 -66.05 5.38 0.96
CA SER A 382 -64.91 6.20 1.40
C SER A 382 -63.86 5.39 2.18
N SER A 383 -63.54 4.22 1.61
CA SER A 383 -62.79 3.14 2.26
C SER A 383 -61.58 2.71 1.43
N LEU A 384 -60.45 2.49 2.09
CA LEU A 384 -59.22 1.93 1.51
C LEU A 384 -59.16 0.43 1.82
N LEU A 385 -59.15 -0.37 0.76
CA LEU A 385 -59.20 -1.83 0.80
C LEU A 385 -57.87 -2.41 0.29
N ARG A 386 -57.41 -3.52 0.90
CA ARG A 386 -56.19 -4.24 0.51
C ARG A 386 -56.52 -5.61 -0.09
N TYR A 387 -55.83 -5.91 -1.17
CA TYR A 387 -55.90 -7.16 -1.91
C TYR A 387 -54.49 -7.72 -2.11
N GLY A 388 -54.37 -9.05 -2.15
CA GLY A 388 -53.12 -9.71 -2.51
C GLY A 388 -52.82 -9.61 -4.02
N PRO A 389 -51.64 -10.07 -4.47
CA PRO A 389 -51.20 -9.92 -5.87
C PRO A 389 -52.14 -10.55 -6.92
N SER A 390 -52.98 -11.51 -6.54
CA SER A 390 -53.95 -12.21 -7.40
C SER A 390 -55.39 -11.67 -7.24
N MET A 391 -55.55 -10.43 -6.76
CA MET A 391 -56.84 -9.77 -6.51
C MET A 391 -57.73 -10.47 -5.46
N GLN A 392 -57.16 -11.31 -4.59
CA GLN A 392 -57.85 -11.87 -3.43
C GLN A 392 -57.97 -10.82 -2.31
N PHE A 393 -59.15 -10.66 -1.70
CA PHE A 393 -59.37 -9.68 -0.63
C PHE A 393 -58.63 -10.05 0.65
N GLU A 394 -57.89 -9.11 1.23
CA GLU A 394 -57.20 -9.28 2.52
C GLU A 394 -57.84 -8.49 3.67
N GLY A 395 -58.36 -7.27 3.41
CA GLY A 395 -58.96 -6.47 4.48
C GLY A 395 -59.28 -5.01 4.15
N LEU A 396 -59.93 -4.35 5.11
CA LEU A 396 -60.12 -2.90 5.18
C LEU A 396 -58.94 -2.29 5.95
N LEU A 397 -58.20 -1.36 5.35
CA LEU A 397 -57.10 -0.65 6.04
C LEU A 397 -57.58 0.64 6.69
N TYR A 398 -58.38 1.43 5.98
CA TYR A 398 -58.78 2.76 6.41
C TYR A 398 -60.19 3.10 5.94
N ARG A 399 -60.88 3.95 6.70
CA ARG A 399 -62.19 4.53 6.34
C ARG A 399 -62.26 5.96 6.81
N ALA A 400 -62.63 6.88 5.93
CA ALA A 400 -62.78 8.28 6.30
C ALA A 400 -63.83 8.45 7.40
N ARG A 401 -63.52 9.22 8.44
CA ARG A 401 -64.51 9.55 9.49
C ARG A 401 -65.60 10.50 8.98
N ALA A 402 -65.30 11.31 7.97
CA ALA A 402 -66.26 12.08 7.18
C ALA A 402 -65.63 12.62 5.87
N GLY A 403 -66.43 12.72 4.79
CA GLY A 403 -65.94 13.11 3.46
C GLY A 403 -65.38 11.93 2.66
N SER A 404 -65.05 12.13 1.38
CA SER A 404 -64.41 11.09 0.58
C SER A 404 -62.88 11.10 0.73
N LEU A 405 -62.28 9.93 0.46
CA LEU A 405 -60.86 9.82 0.16
C LEU A 405 -60.60 10.40 -1.24
N LYS A 406 -59.48 11.10 -1.44
CA LYS A 406 -59.08 11.72 -2.71
C LYS A 406 -57.57 11.60 -2.92
N GLY A 407 -57.17 10.95 -4.02
CA GLY A 407 -55.78 10.59 -4.27
C GLY A 407 -55.28 9.47 -3.36
N LEU A 408 -54.32 8.70 -3.87
CA LEU A 408 -53.64 7.62 -3.18
C LEU A 408 -52.22 7.57 -3.71
N ALA A 409 -51.23 7.65 -2.83
CA ALA A 409 -49.84 7.39 -3.15
C ALA A 409 -49.25 6.46 -2.10
N ILE A 410 -48.22 5.71 -2.48
CA ILE A 410 -47.48 4.82 -1.58
C ILE A 410 -46.01 5.20 -1.73
N ASP A 411 -45.32 5.51 -0.64
CA ASP A 411 -43.88 5.79 -0.69
C ASP A 411 -43.05 4.49 -0.77
N PRO A 412 -41.74 4.54 -1.06
CA PRO A 412 -40.91 3.34 -1.19
C PRO A 412 -40.83 2.44 0.06
N ASP A 413 -41.31 2.92 1.22
CA ASP A 413 -41.39 2.14 2.47
C ASP A 413 -42.75 1.45 2.65
N GLY A 414 -43.66 1.61 1.70
CA GLY A 414 -45.02 1.10 1.78
C GLY A 414 -45.96 1.95 2.66
N ARG A 415 -45.52 3.12 3.15
CA ARG A 415 -46.41 4.02 3.90
C ARG A 415 -47.40 4.67 2.93
N ILE A 416 -48.64 4.82 3.37
CA ILE A 416 -49.77 5.12 2.50
C ILE A 416 -50.21 6.56 2.73
N TRP A 417 -50.19 7.35 1.66
CA TRP A 417 -50.60 8.75 1.63
C TRP A 417 -51.99 8.85 1.03
N VAL A 418 -52.96 9.35 1.81
CA VAL A 418 -54.37 9.44 1.41
C VAL A 418 -54.89 10.86 1.66
N GLY A 419 -55.45 11.51 0.63
CA GLY A 419 -56.07 12.83 0.79
C GLY A 419 -57.47 12.72 1.34
N LEU A 420 -57.85 13.65 2.21
CA LEU A 420 -59.15 13.69 2.88
C LEU A 420 -59.89 14.96 2.45
N GLU A 421 -60.89 14.81 1.59
CA GLU A 421 -61.57 15.93 0.91
C GLU A 421 -62.18 16.95 1.88
N LYS A 422 -62.80 16.47 2.97
CA LYS A 422 -63.53 17.31 3.92
C LYS A 422 -62.63 17.98 4.96
N THR A 423 -61.51 17.37 5.33
CA THR A 423 -60.54 17.93 6.29
C THR A 423 -59.38 18.66 5.60
N ARG A 424 -59.37 18.66 4.26
CA ARG A 424 -58.45 19.43 3.39
C ARG A 424 -56.98 19.16 3.71
N ASP A 425 -56.69 17.91 4.03
CA ASP A 425 -55.39 17.44 4.47
C ASP A 425 -55.04 16.07 3.88
N VAL A 426 -53.76 15.70 3.97
CA VAL A 426 -53.29 14.36 3.61
C VAL A 426 -52.92 13.63 4.90
N VAL A 427 -53.49 12.44 5.10
CA VAL A 427 -53.10 11.54 6.19
C VAL A 427 -52.03 10.56 5.69
N LEU A 428 -51.00 10.38 6.51
CA LEU A 428 -49.99 9.34 6.38
C LEU A 428 -50.40 8.16 7.26
N LEU A 429 -50.50 6.97 6.66
CA LEU A 429 -50.75 5.70 7.33
C LEU A 429 -49.50 4.81 7.25
N ASP A 430 -49.28 3.95 8.23
CA ASP A 430 -48.36 2.81 8.07
C ASP A 430 -48.98 1.68 7.23
N PRO A 431 -48.22 0.65 6.79
CA PRO A 431 -48.74 -0.44 5.96
C PRO A 431 -49.89 -1.28 6.59
N SER A 432 -50.18 -1.09 7.89
CA SER A 432 -51.33 -1.71 8.55
C SER A 432 -52.62 -0.86 8.46
N GLY A 433 -52.51 0.40 8.04
CA GLY A 433 -53.62 1.36 7.98
C GLY A 433 -53.70 2.32 9.17
N ARG A 434 -52.76 2.25 10.13
CA ARG A 434 -52.76 3.12 11.32
C ARG A 434 -52.26 4.53 10.99
N GLU A 435 -53.02 5.53 11.43
CA GLU A 435 -52.68 6.96 11.28
C GLU A 435 -51.36 7.31 11.99
N LEU A 436 -50.38 7.84 11.23
CA LEU A 436 -49.08 8.32 11.73
C LEU A 436 -49.00 9.85 11.84
N ARG A 437 -49.50 10.57 10.84
CA ARG A 437 -49.37 12.04 10.74
C ARG A 437 -50.41 12.64 9.79
N HIS A 438 -50.87 13.85 10.07
CA HIS A 438 -51.61 14.69 9.11
C HIS A 438 -50.70 15.79 8.54
N ILE A 439 -50.83 16.09 7.26
CA ILE A 439 -50.13 17.16 6.56
C ILE A 439 -51.14 18.21 6.06
N ARG A 440 -50.91 19.47 6.46
CA ARG A 440 -51.64 20.66 6.03
C ARG A 440 -50.64 21.77 5.66
N PRO A 441 -50.87 22.55 4.58
CA PRO A 441 -50.12 23.78 4.36
C PRO A 441 -50.47 24.81 5.44
N GLN A 442 -49.48 25.56 5.91
CA GLN A 442 -49.71 26.70 6.81
C GLN A 442 -50.01 27.98 6.01
N PRO A 443 -50.84 28.90 6.53
CA PRO A 443 -51.07 30.19 5.88
C PRO A 443 -49.78 31.02 5.86
N VAL A 444 -49.36 31.43 4.66
CA VAL A 444 -48.17 32.28 4.47
C VAL A 444 -48.43 33.64 5.12
N ARG A 445 -47.65 34.00 6.14
CA ARG A 445 -47.66 35.36 6.71
C ARG A 445 -47.04 36.33 5.70
N SER A 446 -47.87 37.06 4.98
CA SER A 446 -47.41 38.21 4.19
C SER A 446 -46.69 39.23 5.09
N PRO A 447 -45.58 39.84 4.65
CA PRO A 447 -44.89 40.89 5.39
C PRO A 447 -45.69 42.20 5.33
N GLY A 448 -46.80 42.26 6.08
CA GLY A 448 -47.78 43.35 5.98
C GLY A 448 -48.98 43.27 6.93
N GLY A 449 -48.90 42.54 8.04
CA GLY A 449 -49.84 42.63 9.18
C GLY A 449 -51.30 42.18 9.00
N ALA A 450 -51.81 42.07 7.77
CA ALA A 450 -53.19 41.72 7.49
C ALA A 450 -53.48 40.22 7.73
N GLN A 451 -54.06 39.90 8.89
CA GLN A 451 -54.45 38.53 9.24
C GLN A 451 -55.74 38.12 8.52
N GLY A 452 -55.61 37.76 7.25
CA GLY A 452 -56.71 37.21 6.45
C GLY A 452 -57.24 35.90 7.03
N ARG A 453 -58.57 35.78 7.14
CA ARG A 453 -59.26 34.51 7.43
C ARG A 453 -59.24 33.59 6.20
N GLY A 454 -58.06 33.07 5.87
CA GLY A 454 -57.93 31.95 4.94
C GLY A 454 -58.36 30.65 5.63
N GLU A 455 -59.06 29.78 4.92
CA GLU A 455 -59.42 28.45 5.41
C GLU A 455 -58.15 27.57 5.52
N GLU A 456 -58.05 26.75 6.57
CA GLU A 456 -56.89 25.89 6.78
C GLU A 456 -56.97 24.62 5.91
N GLY A 457 -55.96 24.39 5.06
CA GLY A 457 -55.82 23.16 4.27
C GLY A 457 -55.45 23.40 2.80
N PHE A 458 -55.53 22.33 2.00
CA PHE A 458 -55.44 22.36 0.53
C PHE A 458 -56.75 22.86 -0.09
N ASP A 459 -56.69 23.52 -1.25
CA ASP A 459 -57.89 24.02 -1.95
C ASP A 459 -58.78 22.85 -2.41
N SER A 460 -58.22 21.90 -3.17
CA SER A 460 -58.84 20.66 -3.64
C SER A 460 -57.78 19.66 -4.11
N ILE A 461 -57.55 18.61 -3.32
CA ILE A 461 -56.62 17.52 -3.64
C ILE A 461 -57.15 16.72 -4.84
N GLN A 462 -56.46 16.82 -5.99
CA GLN A 462 -56.82 16.07 -7.21
C GLN A 462 -56.06 14.75 -7.31
N ALA A 463 -54.75 14.79 -7.03
CA ALA A 463 -53.87 13.63 -7.07
C ALA A 463 -52.77 13.77 -6.02
N LEU A 464 -52.23 12.62 -5.61
CA LEU A 464 -51.04 12.49 -4.79
C LEU A 464 -50.01 11.68 -5.57
N ALA A 465 -48.74 12.05 -5.46
CA ALA A 465 -47.63 11.26 -5.96
C ALA A 465 -46.47 11.28 -4.97
N THR A 466 -45.64 10.26 -5.02
CA THR A 466 -44.44 10.07 -4.19
C THR A 466 -43.26 9.80 -5.11
N ASP A 467 -42.14 10.48 -4.89
CA ASP A 467 -40.89 10.12 -5.58
C ASP A 467 -40.09 9.07 -4.80
N ALA A 468 -38.99 8.61 -5.39
CA ALA A 468 -38.10 7.63 -4.75
C ALA A 468 -37.43 8.12 -3.45
N ALA A 469 -37.54 9.41 -3.05
CA ALA A 469 -37.09 9.88 -1.73
C ALA A 469 -38.23 9.89 -0.70
N GLY A 470 -39.44 9.47 -1.06
CA GLY A 470 -40.63 9.63 -0.25
C GLY A 470 -41.10 11.08 -0.11
N ASN A 471 -40.67 11.99 -1.00
CA ASN A 471 -41.27 13.32 -1.03
C ASN A 471 -42.72 13.20 -1.50
N LEU A 472 -43.66 13.73 -0.72
CA LEU A 472 -45.05 13.86 -1.15
C LEU A 472 -45.20 15.08 -2.07
N TYR A 473 -45.77 14.86 -3.26
CA TYR A 473 -46.27 15.88 -4.17
C TYR A 473 -47.79 15.88 -4.12
N VAL A 474 -48.37 17.02 -3.75
CA VAL A 474 -49.82 17.23 -3.75
C VAL A 474 -50.19 18.09 -4.96
N LEU A 475 -51.05 17.57 -5.84
CA LEU A 475 -51.67 18.34 -6.91
C LEU A 475 -52.92 19.03 -6.36
N ASP A 476 -52.77 20.31 -6.00
CA ASP A 476 -53.80 21.10 -5.35
C ASP A 476 -54.42 22.12 -6.34
N ALA A 477 -55.72 22.03 -6.57
CA ALA A 477 -56.44 22.81 -7.57
C ALA A 477 -57.44 23.78 -6.95
N ALA A 478 -57.34 25.07 -7.31
CA ALA A 478 -58.36 26.05 -6.98
C ALA A 478 -59.71 25.66 -7.62
N HIS A 479 -60.80 25.75 -6.85
CA HIS A 479 -62.15 25.41 -7.32
C HIS A 479 -62.53 26.20 -8.59
N GLY A 480 -62.88 25.50 -9.67
CA GLY A 480 -63.41 26.08 -10.91
C GLY A 480 -62.36 26.57 -11.93
N ALA A 481 -61.09 26.22 -11.79
CA ALA A 481 -60.03 26.67 -12.71
C ALA A 481 -59.73 25.68 -13.86
N ASP A 482 -60.35 25.88 -15.03
CA ASP A 482 -60.05 25.15 -16.29
C ASP A 482 -58.66 25.50 -16.91
N ARG A 483 -57.66 25.86 -16.10
CA ARG A 483 -56.32 26.26 -16.57
C ARG A 483 -55.20 25.74 -15.67
N PRO A 484 -54.12 25.15 -16.24
CA PRO A 484 -53.01 24.60 -15.46
C PRO A 484 -52.24 25.65 -14.64
N ALA A 485 -52.33 26.94 -15.02
CA ALA A 485 -51.70 28.05 -14.31
C ALA A 485 -52.26 28.32 -12.89
N ALA A 486 -53.32 27.62 -12.46
CA ALA A 486 -53.92 27.76 -11.13
C ALA A 486 -53.58 26.61 -10.16
N MET A 487 -52.75 25.64 -10.58
CA MET A 487 -52.40 24.46 -9.76
C MET A 487 -51.24 24.77 -8.80
N LYS A 488 -51.52 24.71 -7.50
CA LYS A 488 -50.51 24.79 -6.45
C LYS A 488 -49.81 23.44 -6.32
N HIS A 489 -48.50 23.49 -6.15
CA HIS A 489 -47.65 22.31 -5.96
C HIS A 489 -46.97 22.42 -4.61
N HIS A 490 -47.24 21.48 -3.71
CA HIS A 490 -46.70 21.45 -2.36
C HIS A 490 -45.80 20.23 -2.13
N LEU A 491 -44.64 20.47 -1.51
CA LEU A 491 -43.60 19.49 -1.21
C LEU A 491 -43.40 19.41 0.31
N PHE A 492 -43.43 18.21 0.89
CA PHE A 492 -43.30 18.01 2.35
C PHE A 492 -42.26 16.93 2.71
N ARG A 493 -41.68 17.03 3.92
CA ARG A 493 -40.64 16.14 4.48
C ARG A 493 -40.99 15.65 5.89
N SER A 494 -40.50 14.48 6.26
CA SER A 494 -40.50 13.87 7.60
C SER A 494 -39.12 14.05 8.27
N LEU A 495 -39.00 14.77 9.41
CA LEU A 495 -37.71 14.93 10.13
C LEU A 495 -37.79 15.46 11.59
N LEU A 496 -36.78 15.11 12.43
CA LEU A 496 -36.58 15.48 13.86
C LEU A 496 -35.06 15.39 14.28
N SER A 497 -34.38 16.44 14.81
CA SER A 497 -32.93 16.41 15.26
C SER A 497 -32.44 17.63 16.13
N ALA A 498 -31.27 17.57 16.84
CA ALA A 498 -30.59 18.68 17.61
C ALA A 498 -29.04 18.47 17.88
N ALA A 499 -28.24 19.46 18.41
CA ALA A 499 -26.73 19.47 18.51
C ALA A 499 -26.05 20.47 19.53
N VAL A 500 -24.67 20.49 19.75
CA VAL A 500 -23.74 21.60 20.30
C VAL A 500 -22.20 21.20 20.45
N ILE A 501 -21.22 22.13 20.73
CA ILE A 501 -19.74 22.18 20.30
C ILE A 501 -18.68 22.81 21.33
N ALA A 502 -17.30 22.60 21.27
CA ALA A 502 -16.15 23.53 21.67
C ALA A 502 -14.64 23.04 21.45
N ARG A 503 -13.53 23.83 21.73
CA ARG A 503 -12.07 23.63 21.30
C ARG A 503 -10.93 24.49 22.06
N SER A 504 -9.66 24.07 22.40
CA SER A 504 -8.41 24.91 22.83
C SER A 504 -7.00 24.19 23.10
N ALA A 505 -5.80 24.86 23.17
CA ALA A 505 -4.37 24.26 23.18
C ALA A 505 -3.10 25.13 23.69
N VAL A 506 -1.77 24.69 23.60
CA VAL A 506 -0.42 25.44 23.30
C VAL A 506 1.01 25.14 24.03
N VAL A 507 2.15 24.81 23.27
CA VAL A 507 3.70 25.07 23.31
C VAL A 507 4.87 24.38 24.20
N ILE A 508 6.11 24.04 23.64
CA ILE A 508 7.38 23.38 24.26
C ILE A 508 8.84 23.48 23.53
N PRO A 509 10.08 23.12 24.10
CA PRO A 509 11.51 23.33 23.57
C PRO A 509 12.63 22.15 23.45
N PHE A 510 14.00 22.34 23.67
CA PHE A 510 15.23 21.65 22.99
C PHE A 510 16.61 21.28 23.78
N GLY A 511 17.73 20.66 23.20
CA GLY A 511 19.09 20.25 23.83
C GLY A 511 20.36 19.78 22.94
N PHE A 512 21.60 19.38 23.47
CA PHE A 512 22.99 19.09 22.82
C PHE A 512 24.09 18.38 23.79
N LEU A 513 25.41 17.94 23.64
CA LEU A 513 26.57 17.48 22.70
C LEU A 513 27.91 17.04 23.55
N LEU A 514 29.20 16.49 23.34
CA LEU A 514 30.36 15.93 22.46
C LEU A 514 31.47 15.13 23.35
N LEU A 515 32.71 14.52 23.10
CA LEU A 515 33.61 13.85 22.03
C LEU A 515 34.82 12.85 22.52
N ALA A 516 36.07 12.69 21.91
CA ALA A 516 36.99 11.44 21.87
C ALA A 516 38.63 11.47 21.75
N GLY A 517 39.42 10.32 21.76
CA GLY A 517 40.91 10.13 21.35
C GLY A 517 41.84 8.83 21.71
N PRO A 518 42.89 8.32 20.93
CA PRO A 518 43.82 7.10 21.19
C PRO A 518 45.37 7.03 20.70
N ALA A 519 46.26 5.98 21.03
CA ALA A 519 47.70 5.71 20.50
C ALA A 519 48.52 4.35 20.87
N SER A 520 49.67 3.90 20.21
CA SER A 520 50.64 2.74 20.60
C SER A 520 52.00 2.46 19.76
N ALA A 521 53.03 1.59 20.15
CA ALA A 521 54.32 1.13 19.42
C ALA A 521 55.31 0.00 20.03
N GLU A 522 56.35 -0.61 19.33
CA GLU A 522 57.36 -1.71 19.78
C GLU A 522 58.75 -1.96 18.94
N GLU A 523 59.77 -2.85 19.28
CA GLU A 523 61.16 -3.08 18.60
C GLU A 523 62.01 -4.47 18.72
N ASN A 524 63.38 -4.60 18.46
CA ASN A 524 64.18 -5.83 17.97
C ASN A 524 65.74 -6.13 18.41
N PRO A 525 66.44 -7.33 18.14
CA PRO A 525 67.84 -7.77 18.60
C PRO A 525 68.94 -8.46 17.62
N ALA A 526 70.22 -8.86 18.02
CA ALA A 526 71.33 -9.50 17.17
C ALA A 526 72.66 -10.16 17.80
N GLU A 527 72.73 -11.41 18.32
CA GLU A 527 73.68 -11.74 19.44
C GLU A 527 74.92 -12.71 19.30
N PRO A 528 74.87 -13.94 18.73
CA PRO A 528 75.75 -15.04 19.16
C PRO A 528 77.25 -14.95 18.80
N ALA A 529 77.62 -14.27 17.71
CA ALA A 529 79.01 -14.20 17.24
C ALA A 529 79.92 -13.35 18.16
N ALA A 530 79.35 -12.39 18.89
CA ALA A 530 80.09 -11.52 19.80
C ALA A 530 80.76 -12.31 20.94
N ALA A 531 80.12 -13.38 21.42
CA ALA A 531 80.64 -14.23 22.49
C ALA A 531 81.94 -14.97 22.09
N MET A 532 82.05 -15.44 20.85
CA MET A 532 83.27 -16.11 20.36
C MET A 532 84.46 -15.14 20.31
N LEU A 533 84.23 -13.91 19.83
CA LEU A 533 85.26 -12.87 19.77
C LEU A 533 85.71 -12.44 21.17
N ALA A 534 84.78 -12.31 22.12
CA ALA A 534 85.09 -12.00 23.51
C ALA A 534 86.01 -13.07 24.15
N GLU A 535 85.74 -14.36 23.91
CA GLU A 535 86.58 -15.47 24.40
C GLU A 535 87.97 -15.47 23.74
N GLY A 536 88.05 -15.24 22.42
CA GLY A 536 89.33 -15.09 21.72
C GLY A 536 90.18 -13.93 22.27
N LYS A 537 89.52 -12.80 22.60
CA LYS A 537 90.15 -11.65 23.26
C LYS A 537 90.60 -11.97 24.70
N ARG A 538 89.81 -12.72 25.48
CA ARG A 538 90.16 -13.15 26.84
C ARG A 538 91.43 -14.01 26.84
N LEU A 539 91.49 -15.02 25.97
CA LEU A 539 92.67 -15.89 25.84
C LEU A 539 93.94 -15.10 25.47
N LEU A 540 93.82 -14.06 24.64
CA LEU A 540 94.93 -13.17 24.29
C LEU A 540 95.39 -12.33 25.50
N GLY A 541 94.45 -11.79 26.28
CA GLY A 541 94.73 -11.09 27.54
C GLY A 541 95.37 -11.98 28.62
N GLU A 542 95.02 -13.26 28.65
CA GLU A 542 95.66 -14.29 29.50
C GLU A 542 97.00 -14.79 28.95
N LEU A 543 97.54 -14.17 27.89
CA LEU A 543 98.79 -14.52 27.21
C LEU A 543 98.79 -15.95 26.60
N LYS A 544 97.61 -16.57 26.45
CA LYS A 544 97.41 -17.91 25.88
C LYS A 544 97.31 -17.83 24.36
N PHE A 545 98.40 -17.42 23.71
CA PHE A 545 98.39 -17.01 22.31
C PHE A 545 97.97 -18.12 21.32
N ASP A 546 98.48 -19.35 21.41
CA ASP A 546 98.07 -20.42 20.48
C ASP A 546 96.58 -20.80 20.62
N PRO A 547 96.01 -20.94 21.84
CA PRO A 547 94.56 -21.01 22.04
C PRO A 547 93.79 -19.80 21.48
N ALA A 548 94.29 -18.58 21.66
CA ALA A 548 93.66 -17.37 21.10
C ALA A 548 93.63 -17.40 19.56
N VAL A 549 94.73 -17.79 18.90
CA VAL A 549 94.81 -17.95 17.44
C VAL A 549 93.78 -18.95 16.92
N ARG A 550 93.56 -20.06 17.64
CA ARG A 550 92.50 -21.03 17.29
C ARG A 550 91.11 -20.41 17.42
N LYS A 551 90.78 -19.83 18.58
CA LYS A 551 89.43 -19.28 18.84
C LYS A 551 89.08 -18.09 17.94
N LEU A 552 90.05 -17.24 17.62
CA LEU A 552 89.87 -16.15 16.67
C LEU A 552 89.73 -16.67 15.23
N THR A 553 90.37 -17.78 14.88
CA THR A 553 90.14 -18.45 13.57
C THR A 553 88.74 -19.06 13.50
N GLU A 554 88.24 -19.70 14.56
CA GLU A 554 86.83 -20.14 14.64
C GLU A 554 85.86 -18.97 14.48
N THR A 555 86.14 -17.84 15.13
CA THR A 555 85.33 -16.61 15.05
C THR A 555 85.27 -16.06 13.61
N LEU A 556 86.43 -16.01 12.92
CA LEU A 556 86.52 -15.59 11.52
C LEU A 556 85.78 -16.56 10.58
N SER A 557 85.79 -17.86 10.86
CA SER A 557 85.00 -18.85 10.09
C SER A 557 83.49 -18.70 10.32
N ALA A 558 83.06 -18.40 11.56
CA ALA A 558 81.64 -18.26 11.91
C ALA A 558 80.99 -16.99 11.33
N LEU A 559 81.77 -15.93 11.14
CA LEU A 559 81.33 -14.67 10.49
C LEU A 559 81.39 -14.72 8.97
N GLY A 560 82.13 -15.69 8.39
CA GLY A 560 82.49 -15.69 6.97
C GLY A 560 83.39 -14.51 6.60
N GLN A 561 83.36 -14.09 5.33
CA GLN A 561 83.78 -12.74 4.93
C GLN A 561 82.52 -11.92 4.68
N PRO A 562 81.96 -11.25 5.71
CA PRO A 562 80.70 -10.53 5.58
C PRO A 562 80.85 -9.30 4.68
N ALA A 563 79.79 -8.98 3.92
CA ALA A 563 79.72 -7.71 3.20
C ALA A 563 79.60 -6.53 4.19
N PRO A 564 80.13 -5.32 3.86
CA PRO A 564 80.07 -4.16 4.75
C PRO A 564 78.66 -3.78 5.23
N ALA A 565 77.62 -4.10 4.44
CA ALA A 565 76.22 -3.85 4.79
C ALA A 565 75.71 -4.66 6.01
N ASN A 566 76.39 -5.74 6.42
CA ASN A 566 76.14 -6.40 7.70
C ASN A 566 77.11 -5.85 8.75
N GLU A 567 76.90 -4.60 9.15
CA GLU A 567 77.84 -3.79 9.93
C GLU A 567 78.29 -4.47 11.24
N ALA A 568 77.35 -5.09 11.97
CA ALA A 568 77.65 -5.84 13.18
C ALA A 568 78.62 -7.01 12.92
N SER A 569 78.37 -7.81 11.89
CA SER A 569 79.24 -8.96 11.55
C SER A 569 80.58 -8.50 10.95
N PHE A 570 80.56 -7.47 10.11
CA PHE A 570 81.74 -6.87 9.48
C PHE A 570 82.71 -6.26 10.50
N THR A 571 82.17 -5.57 11.51
CA THR A 571 82.95 -5.01 12.62
C THR A 571 83.62 -6.11 13.45
N LEU A 572 82.89 -7.18 13.77
CA LEU A 572 83.46 -8.35 14.47
C LEU A 572 84.55 -9.04 13.62
N PHE A 573 84.35 -9.19 12.31
CA PHE A 573 85.32 -9.84 11.41
C PHE A 573 86.65 -9.07 11.37
N CYS A 574 86.61 -7.76 11.13
CA CYS A 574 87.81 -6.92 11.09
C CYS A 574 88.59 -6.97 12.41
N ARG A 575 87.89 -6.94 13.56
CA ARG A 575 88.51 -7.00 14.88
C ARG A 575 89.10 -8.38 15.21
N ALA A 576 88.55 -9.47 14.66
CA ALA A 576 89.12 -10.80 14.83
C ALA A 576 90.43 -11.01 14.04
N LEU A 577 90.56 -10.43 12.83
CA LEU A 577 91.82 -10.42 12.07
C LEU A 577 92.93 -9.69 12.82
N ASP A 578 92.64 -8.48 13.32
CA ASP A 578 93.55 -7.69 14.14
C ASP A 578 94.05 -8.47 15.37
N LEU A 579 93.13 -8.98 16.19
CA LEU A 579 93.50 -9.76 17.39
C LEU A 579 94.32 -11.02 17.03
N ARG A 580 94.05 -11.70 15.90
CA ARG A 580 94.83 -12.87 15.48
C ARG A 580 96.24 -12.48 15.05
N ALA A 581 96.41 -11.37 14.32
CA ALA A 581 97.71 -10.84 13.95
C ALA A 581 98.54 -10.44 15.19
N GLN A 582 97.92 -9.86 16.22
CA GLN A 582 98.58 -9.58 17.49
C GLN A 582 99.09 -10.88 18.17
N ALA A 583 98.26 -11.92 18.24
CA ALA A 583 98.63 -13.20 18.84
C ALA A 583 99.74 -13.95 18.05
N GLU A 584 99.68 -13.95 16.71
CA GLU A 584 100.73 -14.56 15.88
C GLU A 584 102.07 -13.79 15.98
N ILE A 585 102.09 -12.46 16.23
CA ILE A 585 103.33 -11.73 16.55
C ILE A 585 103.90 -12.14 17.92
N SER A 586 103.05 -12.28 18.94
CA SER A 586 103.48 -12.75 20.27
C SER A 586 104.07 -14.17 20.24
N LEU A 587 103.67 -15.00 19.28
CA LEU A 587 104.24 -16.32 18.99
C LEU A 587 105.48 -16.28 18.08
N GLY A 588 105.99 -15.08 17.73
CA GLY A 588 107.14 -14.89 16.85
C GLY A 588 106.87 -15.13 15.36
N ARG A 589 105.64 -15.48 14.97
CA ARG A 589 105.25 -15.92 13.61
C ARG A 589 104.92 -14.73 12.70
N ALA A 590 105.79 -13.71 12.71
CA ALA A 590 105.55 -12.39 12.13
C ALA A 590 104.99 -12.39 10.68
N LYS A 591 105.46 -13.31 9.81
CA LYS A 591 104.96 -13.44 8.43
C LYS A 591 103.45 -13.73 8.34
N LYS A 592 102.88 -14.46 9.31
CA LYS A 592 101.42 -14.73 9.33
C LYS A 592 100.64 -13.49 9.72
N ALA A 593 101.09 -12.77 10.74
CA ALA A 593 100.46 -11.52 11.16
C ALA A 593 100.56 -10.42 10.09
N GLU A 594 101.66 -10.37 9.34
CA GLU A 594 101.80 -9.48 8.18
C GLU A 594 100.82 -9.84 7.05
N ALA A 595 100.47 -11.13 6.90
CA ALA A 595 99.40 -11.56 5.98
C ALA A 595 97.99 -11.22 6.51
N ASP A 596 97.71 -11.43 7.80
CA ASP A 596 96.44 -11.02 8.43
C ASP A 596 96.25 -9.48 8.37
N PHE A 597 97.32 -8.69 8.57
CA PHE A 597 97.29 -7.25 8.37
C PHE A 597 97.14 -6.83 6.91
N ALA A 598 97.75 -7.56 5.95
CA ALA A 598 97.55 -7.29 4.53
C ALA A 598 96.11 -7.60 4.08
N LEU A 599 95.49 -8.65 4.63
CA LEU A 599 94.07 -8.94 4.42
C LEU A 599 93.19 -7.85 5.06
N LEU A 600 93.43 -7.49 6.31
CA LEU A 600 92.69 -6.44 7.03
C LEU A 600 92.73 -5.09 6.30
N VAL A 601 93.88 -4.67 5.78
CA VAL A 601 94.01 -3.43 4.99
C VAL A 601 93.34 -3.53 3.61
N ARG A 602 93.24 -4.72 3.01
CA ARG A 602 92.50 -4.93 1.76
C ARG A 602 90.98 -4.97 1.96
N THR A 603 90.51 -5.58 3.04
CA THR A 603 89.08 -5.63 3.41
C THR A 603 88.58 -4.29 3.96
N ASN A 604 89.45 -3.53 4.64
CA ASN A 604 89.14 -2.17 5.12
C ASN A 604 90.39 -1.27 5.08
N PRO A 605 90.63 -0.52 3.98
CA PRO A 605 91.78 0.38 3.83
C PRO A 605 91.84 1.53 4.85
N SER A 606 90.68 1.88 5.42
CA SER A 606 90.54 2.91 6.46
C SER A 606 90.88 2.42 7.87
N TYR A 607 90.98 1.11 8.09
CA TYR A 607 91.20 0.52 9.42
C TYR A 607 92.49 1.03 10.07
N GLN A 608 92.43 1.27 11.37
CA GLN A 608 93.55 1.70 12.19
C GLN A 608 93.65 0.83 13.45
N LEU A 609 94.86 0.44 13.82
CA LEU A 609 95.10 -0.18 15.13
C LEU A 609 94.97 0.88 16.23
N ASP A 610 94.41 0.48 17.37
CA ASP A 610 94.46 1.31 18.58
C ASP A 610 95.88 1.33 19.15
N GLU A 611 96.63 2.38 18.78
CA GLU A 611 98.02 2.57 19.17
C GLU A 611 98.23 2.79 20.68
N LYS A 612 97.15 2.92 21.47
CA LYS A 612 97.20 2.99 22.94
C LYS A 612 97.20 1.61 23.61
N THR A 613 96.56 0.61 22.98
CA THR A 613 96.46 -0.75 23.54
C THR A 613 97.32 -1.78 22.81
N VAL A 614 97.72 -1.50 21.56
CA VAL A 614 98.55 -2.39 20.75
C VAL A 614 100.02 -1.98 20.80
N SER A 615 100.93 -2.95 21.02
CA SER A 615 102.34 -2.62 21.27
C SER A 615 103.02 -1.89 20.08
N PRO A 616 103.97 -0.95 20.33
CA PRO A 616 104.60 -0.17 19.26
C PRO A 616 105.27 -0.99 18.15
N LYS A 617 105.79 -2.19 18.47
CA LYS A 617 106.37 -3.12 17.48
C LYS A 617 105.33 -3.70 16.52
N ILE A 618 104.10 -3.89 16.98
CA ILE A 618 102.97 -4.35 16.16
C ILE A 618 102.46 -3.18 15.30
N VAL A 619 102.25 -2.01 15.92
CA VAL A 619 101.83 -0.77 15.24
C VAL A 619 102.80 -0.40 14.10
N GLN A 620 104.11 -0.46 14.32
CA GLN A 620 105.11 -0.21 13.27
C GLN A 620 105.03 -1.22 12.11
N ARG A 621 104.77 -2.51 12.37
CA ARG A 621 104.58 -3.51 11.31
C ARG A 621 103.31 -3.25 10.51
N PHE A 622 102.19 -3.01 11.19
CA PHE A 622 100.92 -2.66 10.53
C PHE A 622 101.06 -1.40 9.67
N ARG A 623 101.63 -0.32 10.21
CA ARG A 623 101.91 0.92 9.46
C ARG A 623 102.75 0.64 8.22
N LYS A 624 103.81 -0.19 8.31
CA LYS A 624 104.67 -0.57 7.18
C LYS A 624 103.91 -1.38 6.11
N VAL A 625 103.08 -2.35 6.52
CA VAL A 625 102.24 -3.13 5.60
C VAL A 625 101.23 -2.21 4.91
N ARG A 626 100.55 -1.35 5.67
CA ARG A 626 99.57 -0.38 5.16
C ARG A 626 100.19 0.61 4.16
N SER A 627 101.35 1.19 4.46
CA SER A 627 102.04 2.12 3.55
C SER A 627 102.50 1.48 2.23
N GLY A 628 102.64 0.16 2.17
CA GLY A 628 102.93 -0.58 0.92
C GLY A 628 101.69 -1.02 0.14
N LEU A 629 100.48 -0.70 0.62
CA LEU A 629 99.22 -1.21 0.08
C LEU A 629 98.16 -0.14 -0.20
N ILE A 630 98.32 1.11 0.25
CA ILE A 630 97.35 2.19 0.00
C ILE A 630 97.94 3.37 -0.76
N GLY A 631 97.13 3.98 -1.62
CA GLY A 631 97.29 5.35 -2.14
C GLY A 631 96.07 6.21 -1.78
N PHE A 632 95.94 7.41 -2.34
CA PHE A 632 94.86 8.35 -2.03
C PHE A 632 94.32 9.05 -3.28
N VAL A 633 93.01 9.29 -3.32
CA VAL A 633 92.35 10.10 -4.37
C VAL A 633 91.62 11.31 -3.80
N ASN A 634 91.69 12.41 -4.55
CA ASN A 634 90.84 13.59 -4.44
C ASN A 634 89.98 13.65 -5.71
N VAL A 635 88.66 13.81 -5.57
CA VAL A 635 87.72 13.77 -6.71
C VAL A 635 86.74 14.92 -6.61
N ALA A 636 86.78 15.83 -7.57
CA ALA A 636 85.73 16.83 -7.80
C ALA A 636 84.74 16.32 -8.86
N CYS A 637 83.47 16.71 -8.75
CA CYS A 637 82.47 16.41 -9.76
C CYS A 637 81.84 17.70 -10.30
N ASP A 638 81.32 17.62 -11.51
CA ASP A 638 80.55 18.66 -12.18
C ASP A 638 79.25 18.01 -12.68
N PRO A 639 78.09 18.22 -12.02
CA PRO A 639 77.87 19.14 -10.91
C PRO A 639 78.51 18.71 -9.57
N GLU A 640 78.74 19.67 -8.68
CA GLU A 640 79.09 19.40 -7.28
C GLU A 640 77.94 18.67 -6.56
N GLY A 641 78.25 17.95 -5.48
CA GLY A 641 77.27 17.15 -4.74
C GLY A 641 76.89 15.82 -5.38
N ALA A 642 77.32 15.54 -6.63
CA ALA A 642 77.13 14.25 -7.27
C ALA A 642 77.63 13.08 -6.39
N THR A 643 76.84 12.02 -6.30
CA THR A 643 77.20 10.81 -5.55
C THR A 643 78.31 10.07 -6.27
N LEU A 644 79.30 9.60 -5.52
CA LEU A 644 80.50 8.96 -6.06
C LEU A 644 80.68 7.57 -5.46
N THR A 645 80.89 6.59 -6.33
CA THR A 645 81.35 5.25 -5.97
C THR A 645 82.80 5.04 -6.44
N ILE A 646 83.52 4.17 -5.75
CA ILE A 646 84.85 3.69 -6.15
C ILE A 646 84.76 2.17 -6.15
N ASP A 647 84.99 1.53 -7.31
CA ASP A 647 84.84 0.08 -7.49
C ASP A 647 83.44 -0.43 -7.09
N GLY A 648 82.42 0.39 -7.34
CA GLY A 648 81.03 0.15 -6.93
C GLY A 648 80.74 0.32 -5.44
N GLN A 649 81.74 0.61 -4.59
CA GLN A 649 81.55 0.93 -3.18
C GLN A 649 81.15 2.42 -3.01
N PRO A 650 80.03 2.74 -2.32
CA PRO A 650 79.63 4.12 -2.10
C PRO A 650 80.68 4.87 -1.28
N SER A 651 81.21 5.96 -1.83
CA SER A 651 82.33 6.70 -1.25
C SER A 651 81.96 8.07 -0.71
N GLY A 652 80.75 8.57 -1.00
CA GLY A 652 80.21 9.84 -0.52
C GLY A 652 79.67 10.67 -1.68
N SER A 653 79.67 11.99 -1.52
CA SER A 653 79.48 12.95 -2.61
C SER A 653 80.78 13.70 -2.93
N CYS A 654 80.85 14.23 -4.14
CA CYS A 654 81.89 15.17 -4.56
C CYS A 654 81.67 16.57 -3.95
N PRO A 655 82.73 17.33 -3.60
CA PRO A 655 84.14 16.95 -3.70
C PRO A 655 84.61 16.03 -2.55
N LEU A 656 85.29 14.95 -2.91
CA LEU A 656 85.90 13.98 -2.00
C LEU A 656 87.41 14.24 -1.86
N ALA A 657 87.95 14.19 -0.64
CA ALA A 657 89.36 14.47 -0.37
C ALA A 657 90.05 13.38 0.48
N ASP A 658 91.35 13.16 0.23
CA ASP A 658 92.26 12.22 0.89
C ASP A 658 91.68 10.82 1.12
N ARG A 659 90.87 10.32 0.18
CA ARG A 659 90.27 8.99 0.26
C ARG A 659 91.33 7.93 0.01
N ALA A 660 91.71 7.21 1.07
CA ALA A 660 92.59 6.05 0.97
C ALA A 660 91.94 4.92 0.14
N VAL A 661 92.66 4.40 -0.84
CA VAL A 661 92.29 3.30 -1.73
C VAL A 661 93.42 2.27 -1.82
N VAL A 662 93.14 1.01 -2.17
CA VAL A 662 94.17 -0.05 -2.28
C VAL A 662 94.96 0.14 -3.57
N ALA A 663 96.28 0.28 -3.50
CA ALA A 663 97.11 0.56 -4.67
C ALA A 663 96.91 -0.46 -5.80
N GLY A 664 96.48 0.02 -6.97
CA GLY A 664 95.95 -0.79 -8.07
C GLY A 664 95.20 0.05 -9.11
N GLU A 665 94.32 -0.60 -9.87
CA GLU A 665 93.36 0.04 -10.77
C GLU A 665 92.00 0.17 -10.05
N HIS A 666 91.32 1.29 -10.28
CA HIS A 666 89.99 1.59 -9.77
C HIS A 666 89.07 2.13 -10.86
N VAL A 667 87.76 2.05 -10.65
CA VAL A 667 86.75 2.80 -11.42
C VAL A 667 86.01 3.76 -10.51
N LEU A 668 86.08 5.05 -10.83
CA LEU A 668 85.25 6.09 -10.22
C LEU A 668 83.95 6.20 -11.02
N ALA A 669 82.80 5.86 -10.44
CA ALA A 669 81.50 6.02 -11.09
C ALA A 669 80.65 7.02 -10.31
N GLY A 670 80.23 8.09 -10.98
CA GLY A 670 79.48 9.22 -10.41
C GLY A 670 78.06 9.30 -10.97
N SER A 671 77.10 9.66 -10.11
CA SER A 671 75.69 9.82 -10.46
C SER A 671 75.06 11.02 -9.75
N HIS A 672 74.23 11.77 -10.47
CA HIS A 672 73.46 12.91 -9.96
C HIS A 672 72.05 12.89 -10.58
N ALA A 673 71.02 13.23 -9.81
CA ALA A 673 69.65 13.30 -10.33
C ALA A 673 69.55 14.30 -11.49
N GLY A 674 68.94 13.89 -12.61
CA GLY A 674 68.85 14.68 -13.84
C GLY A 674 70.13 14.73 -14.69
N PHE A 675 71.08 13.82 -14.44
CA PHE A 675 72.27 13.61 -15.27
C PHE A 675 72.48 12.12 -15.58
N ASP A 676 73.07 11.83 -16.73
CA ASP A 676 73.62 10.52 -17.06
C ASP A 676 74.82 10.20 -16.15
N PRO A 677 74.95 8.96 -15.65
CA PRO A 677 76.09 8.56 -14.86
C PRO A 677 77.37 8.55 -15.71
N ALA A 678 78.50 8.89 -15.10
CA ALA A 678 79.80 8.94 -15.77
C ALA A 678 80.83 8.07 -15.02
N GLU A 679 81.65 7.34 -15.77
CA GLU A 679 82.73 6.50 -15.23
C GLU A 679 84.11 7.01 -15.66
N LEU A 680 85.07 6.96 -14.74
CA LEU A 680 86.46 7.34 -14.95
C LEU A 680 87.39 6.28 -14.34
N PRO A 681 88.03 5.41 -15.16
CA PRO A 681 89.03 4.45 -14.68
C PRO A 681 90.32 5.18 -14.28
N VAL A 682 90.96 4.73 -13.20
CA VAL A 682 92.16 5.38 -12.65
C VAL A 682 93.09 4.39 -11.93
N THR A 683 94.38 4.43 -12.26
CA THR A 683 95.43 3.69 -11.54
C THR A 683 96.04 4.56 -10.43
N VAL A 684 96.25 4.00 -9.24
CA VAL A 684 96.81 4.70 -8.07
C VAL A 684 97.93 3.85 -7.44
N GLY A 685 99.14 4.40 -7.33
CA GLY A 685 100.30 3.74 -6.74
C GLY A 685 100.37 3.80 -5.20
N PRO A 686 101.20 2.96 -4.55
CA PRO A 686 101.40 3.01 -3.10
C PRO A 686 101.96 4.36 -2.66
N GLY A 687 101.24 5.05 -1.77
CA GLY A 687 101.58 6.39 -1.28
C GLY A 687 101.31 7.54 -2.26
N GLU A 688 100.81 7.27 -3.46
CA GLU A 688 100.42 8.31 -4.43
C GLU A 688 99.21 9.12 -3.89
N LYS A 689 99.19 10.43 -4.14
CA LYS A 689 97.98 11.26 -4.05
C LYS A 689 97.60 11.72 -5.45
N LYS A 690 96.32 11.62 -5.83
CA LYS A 690 95.87 11.88 -7.20
C LYS A 690 94.62 12.75 -7.24
N ASP A 691 94.70 13.88 -7.93
CA ASP A 691 93.59 14.83 -8.13
C ASP A 691 92.83 14.53 -9.43
N LEU A 692 91.50 14.43 -9.37
CA LEU A 692 90.64 13.94 -10.43
C LEU A 692 89.37 14.79 -10.56
N ARG A 693 88.84 14.93 -11.79
CA ARG A 693 87.55 15.60 -12.06
C ARG A 693 86.66 14.70 -12.91
N LEU A 694 85.41 14.53 -12.50
CA LEU A 694 84.38 13.79 -13.20
C LEU A 694 83.27 14.75 -13.65
N VAL A 695 82.87 14.70 -14.92
CA VAL A 695 81.82 15.57 -15.48
C VAL A 695 80.68 14.69 -15.97
N LEU A 696 79.46 14.98 -15.54
CA LEU A 696 78.25 14.24 -15.92
C LEU A 696 77.46 15.01 -16.99
N THR A 697 76.75 14.30 -17.86
CA THR A 697 75.92 14.90 -18.91
C THR A 697 74.48 15.10 -18.41
N PRO A 698 73.91 16.31 -18.37
CA PRO A 698 72.53 16.50 -17.91
C PRO A 698 71.53 15.88 -18.89
N ASN A 699 70.60 15.08 -18.36
CA ASN A 699 69.62 14.28 -19.11
C ASN A 699 68.15 14.59 -18.76
N ALA A 700 67.89 15.60 -17.92
CA ALA A 700 66.54 16.01 -17.53
C ALA A 700 66.29 17.50 -17.75
N ARG A 701 65.00 17.87 -17.83
CA ARG A 701 64.53 19.28 -17.91
C ARG A 701 63.49 19.54 -16.81
N ALA A 702 63.54 20.73 -16.23
CA ALA A 702 62.52 21.16 -15.28
C ALA A 702 61.22 21.56 -15.99
N VAL A 703 60.07 21.27 -15.38
CA VAL A 703 58.75 21.68 -15.86
C VAL A 703 58.08 22.51 -14.77
N ILE A 704 57.63 23.72 -15.11
CA ILE A 704 56.92 24.62 -14.20
C ILE A 704 55.46 24.65 -14.61
N LEU A 705 54.56 24.46 -13.64
CA LEU A 705 53.12 24.52 -13.84
C LEU A 705 52.44 25.31 -12.73
N GLN A 706 51.20 25.74 -12.99
CA GLN A 706 50.29 26.27 -11.98
C GLN A 706 48.94 25.56 -12.12
N THR A 707 48.14 25.52 -11.06
CA THR A 707 46.77 25.00 -11.08
C THR A 707 45.77 26.07 -10.66
N VAL A 708 44.56 25.98 -11.21
CA VAL A 708 43.41 26.79 -10.80
C VAL A 708 42.27 25.83 -10.44
N PRO A 709 41.94 25.64 -9.15
CA PRO A 709 42.49 26.30 -7.98
C PRO A 709 43.89 25.79 -7.55
N SER A 710 44.51 26.47 -6.58
CA SER A 710 45.59 25.94 -5.75
C SER A 710 45.15 24.79 -4.85
N GLY A 711 46.08 24.08 -4.20
CA GLY A 711 45.77 22.93 -3.34
C GLY A 711 45.33 21.71 -4.14
N VAL A 712 45.93 21.49 -5.31
CA VAL A 712 45.73 20.33 -6.19
C VAL A 712 46.93 19.39 -6.05
N GLU A 713 46.67 18.10 -5.93
CA GLU A 713 47.71 17.07 -5.99
C GLU A 713 48.16 16.86 -7.44
N VAL A 714 49.47 16.87 -7.66
CA VAL A 714 50.11 16.63 -8.96
C VAL A 714 50.71 15.23 -8.93
N ILE A 715 50.28 14.37 -9.85
CA ILE A 715 50.73 12.99 -9.98
C ILE A 715 51.42 12.88 -11.35
N VAL A 716 52.66 12.38 -11.39
CA VAL A 716 53.46 12.21 -12.62
C VAL A 716 53.72 10.72 -12.81
N ASP A 717 53.31 10.18 -13.96
CA ASP A 717 53.46 8.76 -14.34
C ASP A 717 52.99 7.76 -13.26
N GLY A 718 51.94 8.15 -12.50
CA GLY A 718 51.35 7.37 -11.41
C GLY A 718 51.93 7.64 -10.01
N ALA A 719 53.04 8.39 -9.88
CA ALA A 719 53.63 8.76 -8.59
C ALA A 719 53.23 10.18 -8.17
N SER A 720 52.84 10.38 -6.90
CA SER A 720 52.48 11.71 -6.39
C SER A 720 53.73 12.58 -6.21
N ALA A 721 53.79 13.71 -6.93
CA ALA A 721 54.89 14.67 -6.91
C ALA A 721 54.69 15.79 -5.87
N GLY A 722 53.51 15.89 -5.26
CA GLY A 722 53.18 16.84 -4.20
C GLY A 722 51.87 17.60 -4.45
N VAL A 723 51.62 18.63 -3.64
CA VAL A 723 50.39 19.46 -3.70
C VAL A 723 50.75 20.92 -3.99
N THR A 724 50.01 21.57 -4.88
CA THR A 724 50.27 22.96 -5.26
C THR A 724 49.93 23.94 -4.12
N ALA A 725 50.87 24.83 -3.78
CA ALA A 725 50.65 25.86 -2.76
C ALA A 725 49.80 27.04 -3.28
N ALA A 726 49.23 27.83 -2.37
CA ALA A 726 48.57 29.09 -2.72
C ALA A 726 49.57 30.08 -3.36
N GLY A 727 49.13 30.83 -4.36
CA GLY A 727 49.94 31.87 -5.00
C GLY A 727 50.14 33.11 -4.12
N PRO A 728 51.08 34.01 -4.49
CA PRO A 728 51.18 35.34 -3.90
C PRO A 728 49.92 36.18 -4.21
N GLU A 729 49.66 37.19 -3.38
CA GLU A 729 48.49 38.06 -3.51
C GLU A 729 48.47 38.80 -4.87
N GLY A 730 47.47 38.51 -5.72
CA GLY A 730 47.31 39.15 -7.02
C GLY A 730 46.27 38.49 -7.93
N GLU A 731 46.24 37.16 -7.98
CA GLU A 731 45.29 36.39 -8.81
C GLU A 731 44.52 35.37 -7.95
N GLU A 732 43.23 35.64 -7.68
CA GLU A 732 42.43 34.79 -6.78
C GLU A 732 42.31 33.35 -7.29
N GLY A 733 42.78 32.40 -6.48
CA GLY A 733 42.66 30.96 -6.73
C GLY A 733 43.82 30.34 -7.50
N VAL A 734 44.70 31.10 -8.16
CA VAL A 734 45.85 30.54 -8.88
C VAL A 734 46.91 30.02 -7.89
N SER A 735 47.55 28.88 -8.21
CA SER A 735 48.63 28.35 -7.39
C SER A 735 49.94 29.13 -7.55
N ALA A 736 50.82 29.00 -6.55
CA ALA A 736 52.23 29.28 -6.75
C ALA A 736 52.81 28.36 -7.84
N SER A 737 53.89 28.79 -8.49
CA SER A 737 54.61 28.02 -9.49
C SER A 737 55.13 26.72 -8.90
N PHE A 738 54.56 25.59 -9.33
CA PHE A 738 54.95 24.25 -8.92
C PHE A 738 55.98 23.70 -9.90
N THR A 739 57.19 23.40 -9.40
CA THR A 739 58.32 23.01 -10.24
C THR A 739 58.61 21.52 -10.10
N LEU A 740 58.34 20.76 -11.16
CA LEU A 740 58.82 19.40 -11.34
C LEU A 740 60.29 19.48 -11.78
N ALA A 741 61.22 19.28 -10.84
CA ALA A 741 62.61 19.72 -11.01
C ALA A 741 63.43 18.98 -12.08
N ALA A 742 63.14 17.71 -12.34
CA ALA A 742 63.89 16.88 -13.28
C ALA A 742 62.99 15.78 -13.90
N LEU A 743 62.31 16.10 -15.00
CA LEU A 743 61.69 15.08 -15.86
C LEU A 743 62.68 14.62 -16.93
N ALA A 744 62.66 13.32 -17.22
CA ALA A 744 63.49 12.68 -18.24
C ALA A 744 63.05 13.09 -19.66
N PRO A 745 63.79 12.72 -20.73
CA PRO A 745 63.37 12.97 -22.10
C PRO A 745 62.35 11.91 -22.52
N GLY A 746 61.11 12.31 -22.84
CA GLY A 746 60.03 11.37 -23.15
C GLY A 746 58.64 12.00 -23.12
N GLU A 747 57.61 11.20 -23.39
CA GLU A 747 56.22 11.58 -23.09
C GLU A 747 55.91 11.24 -21.62
N HIS A 748 55.44 12.23 -20.87
CA HIS A 748 55.03 12.09 -19.47
C HIS A 748 53.53 12.34 -19.33
N GLU A 749 52.86 11.58 -18.46
CA GLU A 749 51.44 11.78 -18.11
C GLU A 749 51.32 12.40 -16.72
N VAL A 750 50.84 13.65 -16.68
CA VAL A 750 50.60 14.39 -15.44
C VAL A 750 49.11 14.49 -15.16
N THR A 751 48.69 13.90 -14.04
CA THR A 751 47.32 13.89 -13.55
C THR A 751 47.17 14.82 -12.34
N PHE A 752 46.08 15.59 -12.34
CA PHE A 752 45.77 16.64 -11.38
C PHE A 752 44.52 16.25 -10.60
N ARG A 753 44.67 16.01 -9.29
CA ARG A 753 43.62 15.44 -8.43
C ARG A 753 43.28 16.38 -7.27
N LYS A 754 41.99 16.59 -7.02
CA LYS A 754 41.49 17.33 -5.85
C LYS A 754 40.06 16.89 -5.49
N VAL A 755 39.77 16.77 -4.19
CA VAL A 755 38.44 16.40 -3.68
C VAL A 755 37.37 17.38 -4.22
N CYS A 756 36.21 16.87 -4.65
CA CYS A 756 35.12 17.66 -5.26
C CYS A 756 35.50 18.40 -6.57
N HIS A 757 36.59 18.04 -7.25
CA HIS A 757 36.98 18.59 -8.55
C HIS A 757 37.13 17.47 -9.60
N ALA A 758 37.01 17.82 -10.87
CA ALA A 758 37.19 16.87 -11.96
C ALA A 758 38.68 16.54 -12.10
N GLU A 759 39.02 15.25 -12.11
CA GLU A 759 40.37 14.82 -12.43
C GLU A 759 40.74 15.29 -13.86
N GLN A 760 41.97 15.76 -14.03
CA GLN A 760 42.49 16.20 -15.32
C GLN A 760 43.81 15.51 -15.58
N SER A 761 44.00 14.96 -16.78
CA SER A 761 45.31 14.49 -17.23
C SER A 761 45.82 15.35 -18.38
N ARG A 762 47.14 15.54 -18.44
CA ARG A 762 47.85 16.22 -19.52
C ARG A 762 49.08 15.39 -19.88
N ARG A 763 49.23 15.07 -21.17
CA ARG A 763 50.44 14.49 -21.71
C ARG A 763 51.26 15.56 -22.42
N PHE A 764 52.57 15.54 -22.22
CA PHE A 764 53.50 16.41 -22.93
C PHE A 764 54.83 15.70 -23.14
N MET A 765 55.53 16.09 -24.21
CA MET A 765 56.87 15.58 -24.51
C MET A 765 57.91 16.52 -23.90
N VAL A 766 58.75 15.98 -23.01
CA VAL A 766 59.93 16.67 -22.49
C VAL A 766 61.09 16.41 -23.43
N VAL A 767 61.68 17.49 -23.94
CA VAL A 767 62.87 17.44 -24.81
C VAL A 767 63.99 18.24 -24.14
N VAL A 768 65.11 17.57 -23.92
CA VAL A 768 66.34 18.18 -23.39
C VAL A 768 67.14 18.74 -24.55
N ASP A 769 67.23 20.06 -24.63
CA ASP A 769 68.20 20.74 -25.48
C ASP A 769 69.48 20.97 -24.65
N LEU A 770 70.64 20.56 -25.20
CA LEU A 770 71.92 20.66 -24.50
C LEU A 770 72.40 22.12 -24.34
N ILE A 771 71.86 23.04 -25.15
CA ILE A 771 72.15 24.47 -25.19
C ILE A 771 71.04 25.25 -24.43
N ASP A 772 69.76 25.02 -24.75
CA ASP A 772 68.63 25.68 -24.08
C ASP A 772 67.98 24.80 -22.98
N ARG A 773 68.36 25.08 -21.73
CA ARG A 773 67.83 24.40 -20.54
C ARG A 773 66.79 25.21 -19.79
N THR A 774 66.14 26.20 -20.44
CA THR A 774 65.01 26.91 -19.83
C THR A 774 63.91 25.94 -19.37
N PRO A 775 63.31 26.09 -18.17
CA PRO A 775 62.22 25.22 -17.75
C PRO A 775 61.02 25.29 -18.69
N VAL A 776 60.36 24.16 -18.95
CA VAL A 776 59.13 24.13 -19.74
C VAL A 776 58.01 24.72 -18.88
N VAL A 777 57.56 25.93 -19.22
CA VAL A 777 56.43 26.57 -18.52
C VAL A 777 55.13 26.14 -19.18
N LEU A 778 54.32 25.35 -18.46
CA LEU A 778 52.96 25.01 -18.86
C LEU A 778 52.02 26.17 -18.54
N LYS A 779 50.97 26.35 -19.35
CA LYS A 779 49.86 27.24 -19.01
C LYS A 779 49.16 26.74 -17.74
N PRO A 780 48.58 27.63 -16.91
CA PRO A 780 47.81 27.22 -15.73
C PRO A 780 46.76 26.17 -16.07
N VAL A 781 46.72 25.09 -15.31
CA VAL A 781 45.79 23.97 -15.49
C VAL A 781 44.54 24.25 -14.67
N GLU A 782 43.45 24.58 -15.36
CA GLU A 782 42.12 24.62 -14.78
C GLU A 782 41.68 23.20 -14.39
N VAL A 783 41.34 23.02 -13.11
CA VAL A 783 40.81 21.79 -12.52
C VAL A 783 39.41 22.13 -12.00
N PRO A 784 38.36 22.04 -12.83
CA PRO A 784 37.04 22.57 -12.50
C PRO A 784 36.37 21.80 -11.37
N ARG A 785 35.48 22.45 -10.61
CA ARG A 785 34.65 21.75 -9.61
C ARG A 785 33.79 20.67 -10.28
N ALA A 786 33.80 19.49 -9.68
CA ALA A 786 32.92 18.38 -10.00
C ALA A 786 32.01 18.17 -8.80
N THR A 787 31.04 19.07 -8.65
CA THR A 787 30.01 19.02 -7.62
C THR A 787 28.62 18.94 -8.24
N ALA A 788 27.69 18.44 -7.45
CA ALA A 788 26.27 18.32 -7.77
C ALA A 788 25.46 18.85 -6.57
N ARG A 789 24.17 19.10 -6.76
CA ARG A 789 23.26 19.39 -5.65
C ARG A 789 22.50 18.12 -5.30
N LEU A 790 22.50 17.76 -4.02
CA LEU A 790 21.70 16.67 -3.49
C LEU A 790 20.59 17.23 -2.60
N SER A 791 19.38 16.76 -2.82
CA SER A 791 18.26 16.90 -1.88
C SER A 791 17.73 15.51 -1.55
N VAL A 792 17.32 15.29 -0.29
CA VAL A 792 16.89 13.97 0.20
C VAL A 792 15.62 14.15 1.02
N VAL A 793 14.51 13.60 0.54
CA VAL A 793 13.25 13.50 1.29
C VAL A 793 13.07 12.07 1.79
N SER A 794 12.41 11.92 2.94
CA SER A 794 11.97 10.59 3.36
C SER A 794 10.59 10.61 4.02
N LEU A 795 9.94 9.45 3.99
CA LEU A 795 8.71 9.16 4.72
C LEU A 795 8.98 7.98 5.67
N PRO A 796 8.94 8.17 7.00
CA PRO A 796 8.82 9.45 7.70
C PRO A 796 10.06 10.36 7.49
N ALA A 797 9.91 11.64 7.80
CA ALA A 797 10.98 12.64 7.75
C ALA A 797 12.00 12.46 8.90
N GLY A 798 12.91 13.43 9.09
CA GLY A 798 13.86 13.53 10.20
C GLY A 798 14.94 12.46 10.29
N ALA A 799 15.03 11.55 9.32
CA ALA A 799 16.09 10.56 9.23
C ALA A 799 17.44 11.24 8.95
N THR A 800 18.52 10.76 9.56
CA THR A 800 19.87 11.32 9.38
C THR A 800 20.44 10.89 8.05
N VAL A 801 20.92 11.85 7.25
CA VAL A 801 21.51 11.61 5.93
C VAL A 801 23.02 11.62 6.05
N LEU A 802 23.68 10.53 5.61
CA LEU A 802 25.14 10.40 5.57
C LEU A 802 25.58 10.21 4.10
N PHE A 803 26.68 10.86 3.72
CA PHE A 803 27.20 10.84 2.35
C PHE A 803 28.70 10.54 2.38
N ASP A 804 29.13 9.51 1.65
CA ASP A 804 30.44 8.86 1.80
C ASP A 804 30.79 8.50 3.26
N GLY A 805 29.76 8.26 4.10
CA GLY A 805 29.86 7.95 5.52
C GLY A 805 29.75 9.15 6.49
N GLU A 806 29.82 10.39 5.98
CA GLU A 806 29.79 11.61 6.82
C GLU A 806 28.37 12.19 6.93
N PRO A 807 27.87 12.57 8.13
CA PRO A 807 26.52 13.10 8.29
C PRO A 807 26.35 14.51 7.68
N ILE A 808 25.53 14.60 6.62
CA ILE A 808 25.24 15.83 5.88
C ILE A 808 23.89 16.49 6.22
N GLY A 809 23.13 15.94 7.16
CA GLY A 809 21.94 16.58 7.73
C GLY A 809 20.83 15.60 8.10
N GLN A 810 19.59 16.07 8.04
CA GLN A 810 18.38 15.26 8.24
C GLN A 810 17.37 15.52 7.11
N THR A 811 16.46 14.58 6.88
CA THR A 811 15.39 14.72 5.88
C THR A 811 14.24 15.63 6.40
N PRO A 812 13.60 16.45 5.56
CA PRO A 812 13.97 16.82 4.20
C PRO A 812 15.26 17.63 4.15
N LEU A 813 16.28 17.10 3.48
CA LEU A 813 17.53 17.78 3.22
C LEU A 813 17.33 18.67 1.99
N ALA A 814 17.33 19.99 2.20
CA ALA A 814 17.33 20.99 1.14
C ALA A 814 18.60 20.87 0.26
N GLU A 815 18.58 21.45 -0.95
CA GLU A 815 19.70 21.36 -1.91
C GLU A 815 21.06 21.70 -1.26
N ARG A 816 21.90 20.67 -1.10
CA ARG A 816 23.25 20.75 -0.53
C ARG A 816 24.28 20.38 -1.59
N GLU A 817 25.35 21.15 -1.71
CA GLU A 817 26.45 20.83 -2.64
C GLU A 817 27.23 19.61 -2.14
N VAL A 818 27.41 18.61 -3.01
CA VAL A 818 28.12 17.35 -2.76
C VAL A 818 29.09 17.02 -3.90
N CYS A 819 30.09 16.18 -3.66
CA CYS A 819 31.03 15.77 -4.71
C CYS A 819 30.37 14.84 -5.74
N ALA A 820 30.71 15.02 -7.02
CA ALA A 820 30.29 14.15 -8.12
C ALA A 820 31.09 12.83 -8.16
N GLY A 821 30.75 11.95 -9.11
CA GLY A 821 31.30 10.61 -9.29
C GLY A 821 30.52 9.53 -8.53
N LYS A 822 31.13 8.35 -8.36
CA LYS A 822 30.56 7.26 -7.56
C LYS A 822 30.68 7.56 -6.06
N ARG A 823 29.54 7.48 -5.36
CA ARG A 823 29.34 7.95 -3.97
C ARG A 823 28.42 7.00 -3.22
N SER A 824 28.54 6.91 -1.90
CA SER A 824 27.53 6.24 -1.06
C SER A 824 26.61 7.25 -0.39
N LEU A 825 25.31 6.94 -0.37
CA LEU A 825 24.30 7.66 0.39
C LEU A 825 23.66 6.68 1.38
N GLU A 826 23.69 7.00 2.67
CA GLU A 826 23.00 6.28 3.74
C GLU A 826 21.94 7.20 4.36
N VAL A 827 20.77 6.67 4.66
CA VAL A 827 19.70 7.37 5.39
C VAL A 827 19.32 6.51 6.59
N ALA A 828 19.71 7.00 7.77
CA ALA A 828 19.53 6.33 9.05
C ALA A 828 18.31 6.87 9.79
N PHE A 829 17.33 5.99 9.98
CA PHE A 829 16.13 6.23 10.76
C PHE A 829 16.37 5.90 12.24
N ALA A 830 15.36 6.07 13.10
CA ALA A 830 15.42 5.59 14.47
C ALA A 830 15.45 4.04 14.56
N GLU A 831 15.67 3.50 15.76
CA GLU A 831 15.83 2.06 16.03
C GLU A 831 16.91 1.34 15.20
N GLY A 832 17.85 2.10 14.61
CA GLY A 832 18.99 1.54 13.84
C GLY A 832 18.66 1.08 12.42
N ILE A 833 17.43 1.32 11.95
CA ILE A 833 16.99 1.00 10.58
C ILE A 833 17.67 1.94 9.59
N ARG A 834 18.22 1.39 8.51
CA ARG A 834 19.01 2.13 7.52
C ARG A 834 18.65 1.75 6.10
N TRP A 835 18.58 2.76 5.24
CA TRP A 835 18.55 2.63 3.79
C TRP A 835 19.90 3.07 3.23
N HIS A 836 20.39 2.42 2.17
CA HIS A 836 21.66 2.79 1.52
C HIS A 836 21.60 2.61 0.00
N GLU A 837 22.28 3.48 -0.74
CA GLU A 837 22.40 3.42 -2.20
C GLU A 837 23.80 3.88 -2.67
N SER A 838 24.30 3.26 -3.74
CA SER A 838 25.52 3.66 -4.43
C SER A 838 25.16 4.50 -5.66
N LEU A 839 25.36 5.82 -5.55
CA LEU A 839 24.99 6.79 -6.58
C LEU A 839 26.15 7.02 -7.55
N ASP A 840 25.87 7.14 -8.85
CA ASP A 840 26.84 7.63 -9.86
C ASP A 840 26.42 9.04 -10.30
N ILE A 841 27.03 10.06 -9.69
CA ILE A 841 26.56 11.43 -9.69
C ILE A 841 27.28 12.25 -10.77
N ALA A 842 26.56 12.64 -11.82
CA ALA A 842 27.09 13.58 -12.82
C ALA A 842 27.19 15.01 -12.27
N ALA A 843 28.33 15.67 -12.50
CA ALA A 843 28.56 17.05 -12.08
C ALA A 843 27.56 18.04 -12.71
N GLY A 844 27.26 19.13 -12.00
CA GLY A 844 26.35 20.19 -12.43
C GLY A 844 24.86 19.84 -12.38
N ARG A 845 24.47 18.61 -12.00
CA ARG A 845 23.06 18.22 -11.83
C ARG A 845 22.55 18.49 -10.41
N SER A 846 21.24 18.73 -10.30
CA SER A 846 20.49 18.48 -9.06
C SER A 846 19.94 17.06 -9.07
N LEU A 847 20.16 16.32 -7.99
CA LEU A 847 19.54 15.03 -7.67
C LEU A 847 18.54 15.23 -6.53
N GLN A 848 17.36 14.63 -6.66
CA GLN A 848 16.40 14.49 -5.57
C GLN A 848 16.21 13.00 -5.30
N ILE A 849 16.62 12.56 -4.11
CA ILE A 849 16.39 11.21 -3.62
C ILE A 849 15.13 11.22 -2.75
N SER A 850 14.28 10.22 -2.92
CA SER A 850 13.10 9.98 -2.08
C SER A 850 13.19 8.56 -1.54
N THR A 851 13.16 8.41 -0.22
CA THR A 851 13.35 7.10 0.44
C THR A 851 12.42 6.92 1.65
N HIS A 852 12.36 5.72 2.19
CA HIS A 852 11.57 5.31 3.35
C HIS A 852 12.24 4.06 3.95
N PRO A 853 11.89 3.62 5.18
CA PRO A 853 12.36 2.34 5.68
C PRO A 853 11.88 1.21 4.76
N LYS A 854 12.70 0.17 4.61
CA LYS A 854 12.30 -1.08 3.96
C LYS A 854 11.83 -2.06 5.02
N ALA A 855 10.75 -2.78 4.73
CA ALA A 855 10.32 -3.92 5.55
C ALA A 855 11.05 -5.20 5.10
N GLU A 856 11.27 -6.15 6.01
CA GLU A 856 11.75 -7.48 5.63
C GLU A 856 10.63 -8.24 4.90
N LEU A 857 10.93 -8.79 3.72
CA LEU A 857 10.00 -9.61 2.93
C LEU A 857 10.58 -11.01 2.73
N TRP A 858 9.91 -12.00 3.29
CA TRP A 858 10.28 -13.41 3.17
C TRP A 858 9.53 -14.06 2.00
N LEU A 859 10.25 -14.44 0.95
CA LEU A 859 9.69 -15.11 -0.22
C LEU A 859 9.75 -16.63 -0.06
N SER A 860 8.61 -17.31 -0.21
CA SER A 860 8.53 -18.76 -0.41
C SER A 860 7.99 -19.06 -1.81
N LEU A 861 8.63 -19.98 -2.54
CA LEU A 861 8.19 -20.45 -3.86
C LEU A 861 7.92 -21.95 -3.80
N GLU A 862 6.67 -22.34 -4.01
CA GLU A 862 6.18 -23.71 -3.92
C GLU A 862 5.55 -24.16 -5.25
N ALA A 863 5.55 -25.47 -5.51
CA ALA A 863 4.77 -26.07 -6.57
C ALA A 863 4.04 -27.31 -6.05
N ASP A 864 2.72 -27.35 -6.25
CA ASP A 864 1.91 -28.53 -5.98
C ASP A 864 2.32 -29.66 -6.95
N PRO A 865 2.64 -30.88 -6.48
CA PRO A 865 2.94 -32.02 -7.34
C PRO A 865 1.88 -32.27 -8.42
N ALA A 866 0.59 -32.04 -8.13
CA ALA A 866 -0.49 -32.16 -9.12
C ALA A 866 -0.40 -31.08 -10.22
N ALA A 867 0.07 -29.87 -9.89
CA ALA A 867 0.33 -28.81 -10.87
C ALA A 867 1.47 -29.14 -11.83
N THR A 868 2.40 -30.01 -11.42
CA THR A 868 3.55 -30.41 -12.25
C THR A 868 3.22 -31.54 -13.25
N MET A 869 2.06 -32.19 -13.14
CA MET A 869 1.69 -33.28 -14.05
C MET A 869 1.48 -32.77 -15.48
N GLY A 870 2.43 -33.11 -16.37
CA GLY A 870 2.41 -32.71 -17.78
C GLY A 870 3.26 -31.49 -18.12
N LEU A 871 3.87 -30.84 -17.12
CA LEU A 871 4.92 -29.83 -17.32
C LEU A 871 6.30 -30.49 -17.27
N THR A 872 7.26 -29.98 -18.05
CA THR A 872 8.68 -30.30 -17.86
C THR A 872 9.25 -29.59 -16.64
N GLU A 873 10.39 -30.07 -16.14
CA GLU A 873 11.09 -29.42 -15.03
C GLU A 873 11.57 -28.00 -15.41
N ASP A 874 12.03 -27.81 -16.65
CA ASP A 874 12.43 -26.49 -17.16
C ASP A 874 11.25 -25.51 -17.25
N GLU A 875 10.06 -25.96 -17.65
CA GLU A 875 8.84 -25.11 -17.65
C GLU A 875 8.41 -24.76 -16.23
N ARG A 876 8.44 -25.72 -15.30
CA ARG A 876 8.12 -25.52 -13.88
C ARG A 876 9.06 -24.50 -13.24
N LEU A 877 10.37 -24.68 -13.40
CA LEU A 877 11.39 -23.77 -12.89
C LEU A 877 11.27 -22.40 -13.57
N GLY A 878 11.15 -22.36 -14.89
CA GLY A 878 10.99 -21.12 -15.65
C GLY A 878 9.75 -20.30 -15.30
N ILE A 879 8.67 -20.90 -14.77
CA ILE A 879 7.54 -20.15 -14.19
C ILE A 879 7.95 -19.51 -12.86
N LEU A 880 8.53 -20.30 -11.94
CA LEU A 880 8.91 -19.82 -10.60
C LEU A 880 10.07 -18.80 -10.65
N ASP A 881 11.01 -18.95 -11.58
CA ASP A 881 12.13 -18.02 -11.77
C ASP A 881 11.67 -16.66 -12.30
N ARG A 882 10.61 -16.59 -13.12
CA ARG A 882 9.99 -15.30 -13.48
C ARG A 882 9.32 -14.62 -12.29
N VAL A 883 8.74 -15.40 -11.36
CA VAL A 883 8.17 -14.87 -10.11
C VAL A 883 9.28 -14.41 -9.17
N ARG A 884 10.38 -15.16 -9.06
CA ARG A 884 11.61 -14.77 -8.34
C ARG A 884 12.17 -13.47 -8.90
N GLU A 885 12.38 -13.37 -10.21
CA GLU A 885 12.91 -12.18 -10.88
C GLU A 885 12.03 -10.96 -10.57
N ALA A 886 10.71 -11.08 -10.73
CA ALA A 886 9.76 -10.02 -10.40
C ALA A 886 9.79 -9.63 -8.90
N ALA A 887 9.94 -10.61 -8.00
CA ALA A 887 10.07 -10.36 -6.57
C ALA A 887 11.41 -9.70 -6.19
N THR A 888 12.54 -10.06 -6.84
CA THR A 888 13.82 -9.37 -6.70
C THR A 888 13.81 -7.94 -7.28
N GLY A 889 12.84 -7.64 -8.14
CA GLY A 889 12.58 -6.29 -8.64
C GLY A 889 11.87 -5.37 -7.63
N LEU A 890 11.32 -5.90 -6.54
CA LEU A 890 10.66 -5.13 -5.49
C LEU A 890 11.68 -4.26 -4.73
N ARG A 891 11.54 -2.95 -4.83
CA ARG A 891 12.51 -1.98 -4.32
C ARG A 891 12.30 -1.67 -2.84
N ASN A 892 11.07 -1.82 -2.36
CA ASN A 892 10.64 -1.26 -1.08
C ASN A 892 10.76 -2.21 0.11
N TYR A 893 11.33 -3.39 -0.13
CA TYR A 893 11.60 -4.42 0.87
C TYR A 893 13.06 -4.84 0.89
N ASN A 894 13.48 -5.43 2.00
CA ASN A 894 14.65 -6.29 2.08
C ASN A 894 14.18 -7.72 1.79
N LEU A 895 14.47 -8.21 0.58
CA LEU A 895 14.02 -9.53 0.16
C LEU A 895 14.93 -10.63 0.71
N ASN A 896 14.34 -11.57 1.46
CA ASN A 896 15.00 -12.78 1.93
C ASN A 896 14.28 -13.99 1.31
N GLU A 897 14.99 -14.84 0.56
CA GLU A 897 14.41 -16.12 0.11
C GLU A 897 14.45 -17.15 1.25
N LEU A 898 13.29 -17.71 1.57
CA LEU A 898 13.20 -18.92 2.38
C LEU A 898 13.73 -20.08 1.53
N ALA A 899 14.68 -20.84 2.08
CA ALA A 899 15.21 -22.03 1.40
C ALA A 899 14.06 -22.99 1.10
N ALA A 900 13.83 -23.27 -0.19
CA ALA A 900 12.70 -24.05 -0.66
C ALA A 900 12.60 -25.37 0.10
N ALA A 901 11.50 -25.57 0.84
CA ALA A 901 11.28 -26.76 1.62
C ALA A 901 11.17 -27.96 0.67
N SER A 902 12.25 -28.75 0.56
CA SER A 902 12.26 -29.96 -0.25
C SER A 902 11.13 -30.87 0.20
N ALA A 903 10.16 -31.14 -0.68
CA ALA A 903 9.01 -31.97 -0.39
C ALA A 903 9.47 -33.42 -0.12
N ALA A 904 9.77 -33.70 1.15
CA ALA A 904 10.15 -35.03 1.59
C ALA A 904 8.96 -35.98 1.35
N PRO A 905 9.14 -37.11 0.65
CA PRO A 905 8.05 -38.04 0.41
C PRO A 905 7.57 -38.60 1.75
N ALA A 906 6.31 -38.34 2.09
CA ALA A 906 5.70 -38.80 3.32
C ALA A 906 5.54 -40.33 3.30
N ALA A 907 6.54 -41.03 3.83
CA ALA A 907 6.55 -42.48 3.88
C ALA A 907 5.56 -43.02 4.94
N ASP A 908 4.45 -43.54 4.43
CA ASP A 908 3.66 -44.66 4.98
C ASP A 908 3.49 -44.72 6.52
N SER A 909 2.53 -43.94 7.03
CA SER A 909 1.78 -44.32 8.24
C SER A 909 0.38 -43.71 8.20
N GLY A 910 -0.64 -44.54 8.44
CA GLY A 910 -2.04 -44.17 8.21
C GLY A 910 -2.65 -43.28 9.30
N GLY A 911 -3.60 -42.42 8.90
CA GLY A 911 -4.50 -41.72 9.82
C GLY A 911 -4.10 -40.29 10.17
N ILE A 912 -4.03 -39.39 9.18
CA ILE A 912 -3.90 -37.94 9.39
C ILE A 912 -5.07 -37.24 8.68
N LYS A 913 -5.64 -36.21 9.32
CA LYS A 913 -6.66 -35.31 8.73
C LYS A 913 -6.09 -34.56 7.51
N PRO A 914 -6.94 -34.04 6.59
CA PRO A 914 -6.46 -33.08 5.59
C PRO A 914 -5.71 -31.94 6.27
N ALA A 915 -4.53 -31.61 5.74
CA ALA A 915 -3.70 -30.54 6.26
C ALA A 915 -4.29 -29.19 5.82
N SER A 916 -4.99 -28.52 6.75
CA SER A 916 -5.40 -27.11 6.61
C SER A 916 -4.21 -26.22 6.25
N ASP A 917 -4.42 -25.16 5.47
CA ASP A 917 -3.39 -24.23 4.97
C ASP A 917 -2.55 -23.48 6.04
N ALA A 918 -2.80 -23.73 7.33
CA ALA A 918 -1.97 -23.33 8.47
C ALA A 918 -0.50 -23.84 8.44
N GLY A 919 -0.05 -24.50 7.37
CA GLY A 919 1.33 -24.92 7.17
C GLY A 919 2.33 -23.76 7.17
N GLY A 920 1.96 -22.61 6.59
CA GLY A 920 2.85 -21.43 6.50
C GLY A 920 3.15 -20.77 7.85
N ALA A 921 2.25 -20.87 8.84
CA ALA A 921 2.40 -20.18 10.12
C ALA A 921 3.54 -20.73 10.99
N LYS A 922 3.90 -22.02 10.84
CA LYS A 922 4.82 -22.72 11.75
C LYS A 922 6.31 -22.43 11.55
N HIS A 923 6.69 -21.57 10.60
CA HIS A 923 8.09 -21.15 10.44
C HIS A 923 8.43 -19.84 11.18
N GLY A 924 7.41 -19.05 11.58
CA GLY A 924 7.63 -17.77 12.28
C GLY A 924 8.00 -17.88 13.77
N GLU A 925 7.83 -19.03 14.42
CA GLU A 925 8.02 -19.18 15.88
C GLU A 925 9.44 -19.63 16.29
N ALA A 926 10.33 -19.94 15.34
CA ALA A 926 11.62 -20.59 15.62
C ALA A 926 12.81 -19.62 15.83
N ARG A 927 12.66 -18.33 15.49
CA ARG A 927 13.64 -17.26 15.74
C ARG A 927 12.93 -15.97 16.15
N GLY A 928 13.66 -15.01 16.72
CA GLY A 928 13.13 -13.79 17.35
C GLY A 928 12.65 -12.70 16.39
N GLU A 929 12.02 -13.07 15.28
CA GLU A 929 11.76 -12.20 14.12
C GLU A 929 10.35 -11.58 14.19
N LYS A 930 10.25 -10.42 14.84
CA LYS A 930 8.95 -9.77 15.18
C LYS A 930 8.38 -8.79 14.14
N SER A 931 8.97 -8.68 12.95
CA SER A 931 8.79 -7.48 12.10
C SER A 931 8.79 -7.71 10.58
N GLY A 932 8.67 -8.95 10.11
CA GLY A 932 8.67 -9.27 8.67
C GLY A 932 7.27 -9.41 8.05
N LEU A 933 7.22 -9.32 6.73
CA LEU A 933 6.11 -9.71 5.86
C LEU A 933 6.48 -11.01 5.14
N THR A 934 5.53 -11.91 4.90
CA THR A 934 5.78 -13.16 4.16
C THR A 934 4.94 -13.17 2.88
N LEU A 935 5.57 -13.48 1.75
CA LEU A 935 4.93 -13.73 0.46
C LEU A 935 5.20 -15.17 0.03
N SER A 936 4.18 -16.02 0.09
CA SER A 936 4.24 -17.38 -0.44
C SER A 936 3.56 -17.41 -1.80
N VAL A 937 4.23 -17.99 -2.81
CA VAL A 937 3.64 -18.20 -4.15
C VAL A 937 3.64 -19.69 -4.45
N ARG A 938 2.45 -20.27 -4.63
CA ARG A 938 2.25 -21.69 -4.95
C ARG A 938 1.74 -21.85 -6.38
N LEU A 939 2.45 -22.64 -7.18
CA LEU A 939 1.95 -23.14 -8.46
C LEU A 939 0.90 -24.23 -8.21
N LEU A 940 -0.30 -24.05 -8.75
CA LEU A 940 -1.49 -24.89 -8.59
C LEU A 940 -1.94 -25.48 -9.93
N PRO A 941 -2.61 -26.65 -9.94
CA PRO A 941 -3.21 -27.20 -11.16
C PRO A 941 -4.34 -26.30 -11.66
N GLY A 942 -4.64 -26.41 -12.96
CA GLY A 942 -5.75 -25.70 -13.58
C GLY A 942 -6.26 -26.40 -14.85
N THR A 943 -7.44 -26.02 -15.30
CA THR A 943 -8.21 -26.75 -16.33
C THR A 943 -7.79 -26.48 -17.78
N VAL A 944 -6.94 -25.48 -18.01
CA VAL A 944 -6.42 -25.06 -19.33
C VAL A 944 -4.94 -24.69 -19.22
N SER A 945 -4.59 -24.02 -18.13
CA SER A 945 -3.27 -23.50 -17.76
C SER A 945 -3.07 -23.70 -16.25
N PRO A 946 -1.82 -23.88 -15.76
CA PRO A 946 -1.55 -23.88 -14.32
C PRO A 946 -1.75 -22.47 -13.75
N ARG A 947 -2.08 -22.40 -12.46
CA ARG A 947 -2.34 -21.12 -11.75
C ARG A 947 -1.22 -20.79 -10.77
N LEU A 948 -1.03 -19.51 -10.51
CA LEU A 948 -0.23 -19.02 -9.40
C LEU A 948 -1.16 -18.46 -8.32
N ARG A 949 -1.16 -19.05 -7.13
CA ARG A 949 -1.72 -18.44 -5.92
C ARG A 949 -0.63 -17.70 -5.18
N PHE A 950 -0.78 -16.39 -5.04
CA PHE A 950 0.05 -15.56 -4.19
C PHE A 950 -0.68 -15.36 -2.87
N SER A 951 -0.03 -15.64 -1.75
CA SER A 951 -0.57 -15.52 -0.40
C SER A 951 0.37 -14.68 0.45
N VAL A 952 -0.15 -13.62 1.06
CA VAL A 952 0.60 -12.68 1.90
C VAL A 952 0.16 -12.84 3.36
N ALA A 953 1.12 -12.90 4.28
CA ALA A 953 0.88 -13.02 5.72
C ALA A 953 1.81 -12.08 6.51
N SER A 954 1.39 -11.69 7.71
CA SER A 954 2.20 -10.89 8.63
C SER A 954 1.91 -11.24 10.10
N PRO A 955 2.80 -10.92 11.06
CA PRO A 955 2.59 -11.17 12.49
C PRO A 955 1.37 -10.47 13.13
N PHE A 956 0.59 -9.71 12.35
CA PHE A 956 -0.57 -8.96 12.82
C PHE A 956 -1.89 -9.74 12.69
N HIS A 957 -1.98 -10.78 11.85
CA HIS A 957 -3.16 -11.62 11.70
C HIS A 957 -2.81 -13.01 11.14
N ALA A 958 -3.58 -14.04 11.52
CA ALA A 958 -3.23 -15.44 11.29
C ALA A 958 -3.67 -16.03 9.93
N ALA A 959 -4.75 -15.52 9.32
CA ALA A 959 -5.17 -15.94 7.98
C ALA A 959 -4.49 -15.07 6.91
N PRO A 960 -4.00 -15.64 5.79
CA PRO A 960 -3.31 -14.88 4.74
C PRO A 960 -4.27 -14.34 3.66
N GLU A 961 -4.11 -13.06 3.30
CA GLU A 961 -4.68 -12.50 2.07
C GLU A 961 -4.15 -13.28 0.84
N SER A 962 -5.01 -13.67 -0.10
CA SER A 962 -4.61 -14.52 -1.23
C SER A 962 -5.28 -14.15 -2.56
N TRP A 963 -4.53 -14.23 -3.65
CA TRP A 963 -4.99 -13.95 -5.02
C TRP A 963 -4.52 -15.03 -6.00
N GLU A 964 -5.39 -15.41 -6.95
CA GLU A 964 -5.05 -16.38 -8.01
C GLU A 964 -4.98 -15.73 -9.40
N PHE A 965 -3.97 -16.14 -10.18
CA PHE A 965 -3.75 -15.73 -11.56
C PHE A 965 -3.43 -16.93 -12.44
N ASP A 966 -3.62 -16.78 -13.75
CA ASP A 966 -3.05 -17.69 -14.75
C ASP A 966 -1.51 -17.52 -14.76
N ALA A 967 -0.75 -18.61 -14.70
CA ALA A 967 0.70 -18.56 -14.70
C ALA A 967 1.31 -18.02 -16.01
N ALA A 968 0.57 -18.10 -17.12
CA ALA A 968 0.94 -17.52 -18.41
C ALA A 968 0.67 -16.00 -18.50
N ASP A 969 -0.24 -15.46 -17.70
CA ASP A 969 -0.58 -14.03 -17.66
C ASP A 969 0.41 -13.21 -16.82
N GLY A 970 1.68 -13.21 -17.29
CA GLY A 970 2.79 -12.49 -16.66
C GLY A 970 2.55 -10.99 -16.51
N ALA A 971 1.77 -10.39 -17.41
CA ALA A 971 1.40 -8.98 -17.33
C ALA A 971 0.49 -8.69 -16.12
N ARG A 972 -0.46 -9.57 -15.82
CA ARG A 972 -1.44 -9.36 -14.74
C ARG A 972 -0.86 -9.62 -13.36
N TRP A 973 -0.13 -10.72 -13.15
CA TRP A 973 0.50 -10.97 -11.83
C TRP A 973 1.75 -10.10 -11.60
N GLY A 974 2.53 -9.77 -12.64
CA GLY A 974 3.56 -8.72 -12.55
C GLY A 974 2.98 -7.34 -12.28
N GLY A 975 1.80 -7.04 -12.84
CA GLY A 975 1.00 -5.85 -12.56
C GLY A 975 0.41 -5.79 -11.14
N MET A 976 0.35 -6.93 -10.43
CA MET A 976 0.09 -6.94 -8.98
C MET A 976 1.39 -6.65 -8.21
N LEU A 977 2.47 -7.41 -8.46
CA LEU A 977 3.72 -7.27 -7.70
C LEU A 977 4.28 -5.83 -7.76
N SER A 978 4.24 -5.19 -8.92
CA SER A 978 4.66 -3.80 -9.09
C SER A 978 3.80 -2.77 -8.31
N ARG A 979 2.55 -3.09 -7.97
CA ARG A 979 1.70 -2.27 -7.09
C ARG A 979 1.88 -2.64 -5.62
N PHE A 980 2.20 -3.91 -5.34
CA PHE A 980 2.63 -4.37 -4.01
C PHE A 980 3.98 -3.75 -3.60
N ASP A 981 4.73 -3.18 -4.53
CA ASP A 981 5.91 -2.33 -4.26
C ASP A 981 5.55 -0.86 -3.95
N GLU A 982 4.31 -0.38 -4.10
CA GLU A 982 3.98 1.02 -3.73
C GLU A 982 3.97 1.20 -2.19
N PRO A 983 4.72 2.16 -1.62
CA PRO A 983 4.86 2.27 -0.17
C PRO A 983 3.62 2.94 0.48
N LEU A 984 3.31 2.57 1.72
CA LEU A 984 2.21 3.15 2.49
C LEU A 984 2.32 4.68 2.58
N ARG A 985 1.37 5.37 1.94
CA ARG A 985 1.26 6.82 2.02
C ARG A 985 0.58 7.18 3.35
N LEU A 986 1.31 7.85 4.24
CA LEU A 986 0.75 8.44 5.47
C LEU A 986 0.15 9.84 5.23
N GLN A 987 0.50 10.46 4.10
CA GLN A 987 -0.01 11.76 3.69
C GLN A 987 -0.24 11.80 2.18
N ALA A 988 -1.21 12.60 1.75
CA ALA A 988 -1.53 12.86 0.35
C ALA A 988 -1.73 14.37 0.10
N PRO A 989 -1.49 14.89 -1.12
CA PRO A 989 -1.84 16.27 -1.46
C PRO A 989 -3.36 16.44 -1.46
N ALA A 990 -3.89 17.25 -0.55
CA ALA A 990 -5.31 17.54 -0.43
C ALA A 990 -5.61 19.03 -0.62
N THR A 991 -6.83 19.32 -1.05
CA THR A 991 -7.34 20.67 -1.32
C THR A 991 -8.39 21.13 -0.32
N GLY A 992 -9.20 20.19 0.20
CA GLY A 992 -10.40 20.48 0.98
C GLY A 992 -11.67 20.70 0.14
N LEU A 993 -11.64 20.44 -1.17
CA LEU A 993 -12.81 20.51 -2.05
C LEU A 993 -13.61 19.20 -2.00
N ILE A 994 -14.85 19.27 -1.50
CA ILE A 994 -15.84 18.21 -1.72
C ILE A 994 -16.58 18.54 -3.02
N LEU A 995 -16.56 17.62 -3.98
CA LEU A 995 -17.08 17.80 -5.33
C LEU A 995 -18.38 17.01 -5.56
N LEU A 996 -19.11 17.39 -6.59
CA LEU A 996 -20.33 16.73 -7.06
C LEU A 996 -20.51 16.98 -8.56
N ASP A 997 -20.56 15.93 -9.37
CA ASP A 997 -20.99 16.05 -10.76
C ASP A 997 -22.52 16.12 -10.82
N THR A 998 -23.05 16.92 -11.74
CA THR A 998 -24.51 17.02 -11.93
C THR A 998 -24.86 17.32 -13.38
N LEU A 999 -26.08 17.01 -13.79
CA LEU A 999 -26.68 17.39 -15.08
C LEU A 999 -26.99 18.91 -15.19
N LEU A 1000 -26.29 19.75 -14.42
CA LEU A 1000 -26.47 21.20 -14.35
C LEU A 1000 -25.27 21.98 -14.93
N ALA A 1001 -24.11 21.33 -15.04
CA ALA A 1001 -22.81 21.95 -15.27
C ALA A 1001 -22.00 21.16 -16.32
N GLY A 1002 -20.96 21.79 -16.86
CA GLY A 1002 -20.04 21.19 -17.83
C GLY A 1002 -18.77 20.59 -17.22
N GLY A 1003 -18.66 20.63 -15.90
CA GLY A 1003 -17.62 20.09 -15.02
C GLY A 1003 -18.14 20.00 -13.56
N PRO A 1004 -17.33 19.52 -12.60
CA PRO A 1004 -17.79 19.24 -11.23
C PRO A 1004 -18.14 20.51 -10.46
N ILE A 1005 -19.17 20.45 -9.62
CA ILE A 1005 -19.58 21.54 -8.72
C ILE A 1005 -18.97 21.30 -7.34
N VAL A 1006 -18.42 22.35 -6.74
CA VAL A 1006 -18.02 22.37 -5.32
C VAL A 1006 -19.25 22.21 -4.44
N LEU A 1007 -19.42 21.03 -3.87
CA LEU A 1007 -20.48 20.73 -2.91
C LEU A 1007 -20.26 21.50 -1.61
N SER A 1008 -19.05 21.39 -1.06
CA SER A 1008 -18.60 22.06 0.16
C SER A 1008 -17.09 22.25 0.17
N VAL A 1009 -16.61 23.23 0.93
CA VAL A 1009 -15.18 23.48 1.15
C VAL A 1009 -14.89 23.27 2.63
N ARG A 1010 -13.88 22.45 2.95
CA ARG A 1010 -13.38 22.26 4.33
C ARG A 1010 -12.28 23.29 4.66
N PRO A 1011 -11.99 23.54 5.95
CA PRO A 1011 -10.78 24.25 6.36
C PRO A 1011 -9.52 23.64 5.71
N GLY A 1012 -8.64 24.51 5.21
CA GLY A 1012 -7.47 24.12 4.42
C GLY A 1012 -7.35 24.91 3.10
N PRO A 1013 -6.54 24.43 2.14
CA PRO A 1013 -6.10 25.23 0.99
C PRO A 1013 -7.21 25.86 0.13
N ALA A 1014 -8.32 25.16 -0.10
CA ALA A 1014 -9.41 25.68 -0.91
C ALA A 1014 -10.23 26.77 -0.17
N ALA A 1015 -10.31 26.71 1.17
CA ALA A 1015 -10.89 27.79 1.96
C ALA A 1015 -9.99 29.03 1.95
N GLU A 1016 -8.67 28.83 2.09
CA GLU A 1016 -7.66 29.90 2.02
C GLU A 1016 -7.60 30.56 0.64
N ALA A 1017 -7.75 29.77 -0.43
CA ALA A 1017 -7.86 30.28 -1.81
C ALA A 1017 -9.22 30.94 -2.13
N GLY A 1018 -10.25 30.78 -1.29
CA GLY A 1018 -11.55 31.45 -1.42
C GLY A 1018 -12.58 30.75 -2.32
N PHE A 1019 -12.48 29.42 -2.46
CA PHE A 1019 -13.53 28.61 -3.12
C PHE A 1019 -14.83 28.62 -2.29
N ALA A 1020 -15.97 28.41 -2.93
CA ALA A 1020 -17.28 28.44 -2.29
C ALA A 1020 -18.21 27.32 -2.78
N PRO A 1021 -19.16 26.85 -1.94
CA PRO A 1021 -20.23 25.96 -2.37
C PRO A 1021 -20.99 26.55 -3.58
N GLY A 1022 -21.14 25.74 -4.64
CA GLY A 1022 -21.79 26.15 -5.89
C GLY A 1022 -20.87 26.74 -6.96
N ASP A 1023 -19.55 26.76 -6.76
CA ASP A 1023 -18.58 26.98 -7.84
C ASP A 1023 -18.52 25.75 -8.77
N GLU A 1024 -18.64 25.96 -10.08
CA GLU A 1024 -18.35 24.92 -11.07
C GLU A 1024 -16.86 24.99 -11.46
N ILE A 1025 -16.12 23.89 -11.37
CA ILE A 1025 -14.73 23.82 -11.87
C ILE A 1025 -14.75 23.60 -13.39
N VAL A 1026 -14.08 24.48 -14.13
CA VAL A 1026 -14.07 24.49 -15.61
C VAL A 1026 -12.77 23.91 -16.15
N SER A 1027 -11.62 24.32 -15.62
CA SER A 1027 -10.30 23.84 -16.04
C SER A 1027 -9.27 23.89 -14.91
N VAL A 1028 -8.20 23.09 -15.03
CA VAL A 1028 -7.00 23.19 -14.20
C VAL A 1028 -5.78 23.23 -15.12
N ASP A 1029 -4.91 24.22 -14.93
CA ASP A 1029 -3.76 24.55 -15.78
C ASP A 1029 -4.12 24.62 -17.29
N GLY A 1030 -5.34 25.08 -17.59
CA GLY A 1030 -5.91 25.18 -18.93
C GLY A 1030 -6.49 23.86 -19.49
N GLN A 1031 -6.36 22.73 -18.78
CA GLN A 1031 -6.98 21.46 -19.17
C GLN A 1031 -8.42 21.40 -18.65
N LYS A 1032 -9.40 21.21 -19.54
CA LYS A 1032 -10.82 21.14 -19.16
C LYS A 1032 -11.08 19.96 -18.22
N VAL A 1033 -11.73 20.22 -17.09
CA VAL A 1033 -12.19 19.17 -16.17
C VAL A 1033 -13.56 18.66 -16.64
N ALA A 1034 -13.71 17.33 -16.75
CA ALA A 1034 -14.97 16.69 -17.16
C ALA A 1034 -15.85 16.28 -15.97
N GLY A 1035 -15.23 15.90 -14.85
CA GLY A 1035 -15.91 15.50 -13.61
C GLY A 1035 -14.93 15.36 -12.45
N ALA A 1036 -15.44 15.09 -11.25
CA ALA A 1036 -14.67 15.05 -10.01
C ALA A 1036 -13.54 13.99 -10.02
N ALA A 1037 -13.80 12.78 -10.51
CA ALA A 1037 -12.78 11.73 -10.68
C ALA A 1037 -11.58 12.19 -11.55
N THR A 1038 -11.84 12.94 -12.62
CA THR A 1038 -10.78 13.50 -13.48
C THR A 1038 -9.92 14.48 -12.68
N LEU A 1039 -10.56 15.36 -11.89
CA LEU A 1039 -9.89 16.37 -11.10
C LEU A 1039 -9.07 15.77 -9.96
N HIS A 1040 -9.61 14.76 -9.25
CA HIS A 1040 -8.85 14.07 -8.22
C HIS A 1040 -7.58 13.40 -8.80
N LYS A 1041 -7.68 12.78 -9.99
CA LYS A 1041 -6.51 12.19 -10.65
C LYS A 1041 -5.42 13.23 -10.96
N MET A 1042 -5.79 14.45 -11.33
CA MET A 1042 -4.85 15.56 -11.57
C MET A 1042 -4.11 16.01 -10.28
N TRP A 1043 -4.60 15.62 -9.10
CA TRP A 1043 -3.93 15.81 -7.81
C TRP A 1043 -3.13 14.56 -7.38
N SER A 1044 -3.65 13.34 -7.56
CA SER A 1044 -2.95 12.10 -7.16
C SER A 1044 -1.66 11.82 -7.93
N ASP A 1045 -1.62 12.20 -9.21
CA ASP A 1045 -0.50 11.91 -10.11
C ASP A 1045 0.68 12.90 -9.94
N ALA A 1046 0.59 13.83 -8.98
CA ALA A 1046 1.61 14.84 -8.70
C ALA A 1046 2.82 14.25 -7.95
N GLN A 1047 3.76 13.62 -8.69
CA GLN A 1047 5.03 13.05 -8.19
C GLN A 1047 6.05 14.08 -7.66
N ARG A 1048 5.63 15.31 -7.33
CA ARG A 1048 6.48 16.43 -6.89
C ARG A 1048 5.77 17.20 -5.76
N PRO A 1049 6.51 17.90 -4.88
CA PRO A 1049 5.90 18.78 -3.88
C PRO A 1049 4.91 19.75 -4.56
N PRO A 1050 3.77 20.03 -3.92
CA PRO A 1050 2.60 20.61 -4.59
C PRO A 1050 2.87 22.03 -5.10
N SER A 1051 3.17 22.13 -6.40
CA SER A 1051 3.21 23.38 -7.14
C SER A 1051 1.81 24.00 -7.23
N SER A 1052 1.72 25.31 -7.10
CA SER A 1052 0.48 26.07 -7.29
C SER A 1052 -0.21 25.72 -8.62
N ARG A 1053 -1.46 25.27 -8.56
CA ARG A 1053 -2.31 25.00 -9.73
C ARG A 1053 -3.16 26.21 -10.05
N ALA A 1054 -3.29 26.55 -11.33
CA ALA A 1054 -4.25 27.54 -11.81
C ALA A 1054 -5.59 26.84 -12.06
N ILE A 1055 -6.68 27.34 -11.47
CA ILE A 1055 -8.01 26.73 -11.59
C ILE A 1055 -9.00 27.76 -12.10
N GLU A 1056 -9.66 27.47 -13.22
CA GLU A 1056 -10.80 28.25 -13.69
C GLU A 1056 -12.09 27.74 -13.06
N ILE A 1057 -12.83 28.62 -12.40
CA ILE A 1057 -14.17 28.34 -11.88
C ILE A 1057 -15.23 29.19 -12.58
N ARG A 1058 -16.49 28.75 -12.56
CA ARG A 1058 -17.66 29.54 -12.92
C ARG A 1058 -18.54 29.74 -11.68
N ARG A 1059 -18.57 30.99 -11.19
CA ARG A 1059 -19.39 31.42 -10.04
C ARG A 1059 -20.50 32.34 -10.55
N GLN A 1060 -21.76 31.92 -10.40
CA GLN A 1060 -22.94 32.68 -10.88
C GLN A 1060 -22.83 33.09 -12.37
N GLY A 1061 -22.41 32.17 -13.24
CA GLY A 1061 -22.20 32.41 -14.67
C GLY A 1061 -20.92 33.18 -15.03
N THR A 1062 -20.27 33.84 -14.07
CA THR A 1062 -19.00 34.56 -14.29
C THR A 1062 -17.82 33.61 -14.14
N VAL A 1063 -16.92 33.56 -15.12
CA VAL A 1063 -15.66 32.79 -15.03
C VAL A 1063 -14.62 33.58 -14.23
N ARG A 1064 -13.85 32.89 -13.38
CA ARG A 1064 -12.76 33.45 -12.57
C ARG A 1064 -11.59 32.46 -12.53
N GLN A 1065 -10.37 32.97 -12.62
CA GLN A 1065 -9.17 32.18 -12.36
C GLN A 1065 -8.79 32.29 -10.87
N MET A 1066 -8.34 31.18 -10.30
CA MET A 1066 -7.92 31.04 -8.90
C MET A 1066 -6.58 30.30 -8.85
N THR A 1067 -5.84 30.47 -7.76
CA THR A 1067 -4.59 29.75 -7.50
C THR A 1067 -4.77 28.86 -6.27
N LEU A 1068 -4.53 27.57 -6.41
CA LEU A 1068 -4.66 26.59 -5.35
C LEU A 1068 -3.31 25.94 -5.03
N PHE A 1069 -3.00 25.80 -3.75
CA PHE A 1069 -1.78 25.16 -3.24
C PHE A 1069 -2.19 23.91 -2.45
N PRO A 1070 -2.33 22.72 -3.06
CA PRO A 1070 -2.63 21.50 -2.33
C PRO A 1070 -1.63 21.31 -1.17
N ALA A 1071 -2.10 20.91 0.00
CA ALA A 1071 -1.24 20.71 1.17
C ALA A 1071 -1.11 19.21 1.49
N PRO A 1072 0.02 18.74 2.02
CA PRO A 1072 0.12 17.37 2.52
C PRO A 1072 -0.78 17.22 3.75
N ALA A 1073 -1.92 16.57 3.57
CA ALA A 1073 -2.83 16.19 4.65
C ALA A 1073 -2.61 14.71 5.02
N PRO A 1074 -2.91 14.30 6.26
CA PRO A 1074 -2.96 12.89 6.62
C PRO A 1074 -3.86 12.07 5.69
N THR A 1075 -3.51 10.80 5.53
CA THR A 1075 -4.40 9.79 4.94
C THR A 1075 -4.30 8.49 5.74
N LEU A 1076 -5.41 7.78 5.90
CA LEU A 1076 -5.46 6.42 6.42
C LEU A 1076 -5.69 5.44 5.26
N LEU A 1077 -5.37 4.17 5.50
CA LEU A 1077 -5.87 3.07 4.71
C LEU A 1077 -7.39 3.21 4.53
N PRO A 1078 -7.92 3.07 3.29
CA PRO A 1078 -9.35 3.13 3.04
C PRO A 1078 -9.98 1.83 3.51
N PHE A 1079 -10.07 1.66 4.84
CA PHE A 1079 -10.84 0.59 5.41
C PHE A 1079 -12.32 0.88 5.13
N ALA A 1080 -13.02 -0.12 4.63
CA ALA A 1080 -14.38 -0.35 5.11
C ALA A 1080 -15.36 0.79 4.73
N GLU A 1081 -15.99 1.45 5.70
CA GLU A 1081 -16.86 2.63 5.47
C GLU A 1081 -16.19 3.76 4.67
N SER A 1082 -14.86 3.85 4.69
CA SER A 1082 -14.10 4.90 4.00
C SER A 1082 -13.62 4.52 2.61
N ALA A 1083 -13.77 3.24 2.22
CA ALA A 1083 -13.51 2.73 0.88
C ALA A 1083 -14.58 3.19 -0.13
N GLY A 1084 -14.92 4.47 -0.06
CA GLY A 1084 -15.77 5.22 -0.97
C GLY A 1084 -15.03 6.41 -1.59
N ALA A 1085 -14.32 7.19 -0.77
CA ALA A 1085 -13.59 8.37 -1.21
C ALA A 1085 -12.24 7.98 -1.83
N SER A 1086 -12.11 8.16 -3.15
CA SER A 1086 -10.88 8.03 -3.93
C SER A 1086 -9.95 6.85 -3.58
N THR A 1087 -10.37 5.65 -3.95
CA THR A 1087 -9.42 4.57 -4.30
C THR A 1087 -8.89 4.80 -5.72
N SER A 1088 -8.27 5.96 -5.98
CA SER A 1088 -7.57 6.24 -7.26
C SER A 1088 -6.39 5.28 -7.49
N SER A 1089 -5.87 4.70 -6.41
CA SER A 1089 -5.14 3.43 -6.39
C SER A 1089 -6.07 2.26 -6.76
N GLY A 1090 -6.29 2.04 -8.06
CA GLY A 1090 -6.87 0.79 -8.63
C GLY A 1090 -5.93 -0.41 -8.51
N GLY A 1091 -5.41 -0.65 -7.30
CA GLY A 1091 -4.40 -1.64 -6.97
C GLY A 1091 -4.87 -2.63 -5.92
N ILE A 1092 -4.11 -3.71 -5.76
CA ILE A 1092 -4.38 -4.72 -4.74
C ILE A 1092 -3.85 -4.19 -3.41
N LEU A 1093 -4.77 -3.72 -2.56
CA LEU A 1093 -4.48 -3.26 -1.21
C LEU A 1093 -4.32 -4.49 -0.30
N SER A 1094 -3.09 -4.74 0.15
CA SER A 1094 -2.81 -5.73 1.19
C SER A 1094 -2.76 -5.04 2.55
N TYR A 1095 -3.65 -5.40 3.46
CA TYR A 1095 -3.61 -4.98 4.85
C TYR A 1095 -2.48 -5.65 5.62
N HIS A 1096 -1.99 -6.84 5.20
CA HIS A 1096 -0.80 -7.43 5.83
C HIS A 1096 0.44 -6.58 5.59
N LYS A 1097 0.67 -6.20 4.32
CA LYS A 1097 1.70 -5.23 3.92
C LYS A 1097 1.55 -3.94 4.70
N ALA A 1098 0.34 -3.36 4.67
CA ALA A 1098 0.09 -2.07 5.27
C ALA A 1098 0.23 -2.08 6.81
N ALA A 1099 -0.11 -3.17 7.50
CA ALA A 1099 0.13 -3.31 8.94
C ALA A 1099 1.63 -3.35 9.28
N VAL A 1100 2.44 -4.07 8.49
CA VAL A 1100 3.91 -4.11 8.66
C VAL A 1100 4.51 -2.72 8.41
N GLU A 1101 4.17 -2.05 7.31
CA GLU A 1101 4.67 -0.72 6.98
C GLU A 1101 4.19 0.36 7.96
N ALA A 1102 2.93 0.29 8.40
CA ALA A 1102 2.38 1.20 9.41
C ALA A 1102 3.07 1.01 10.77
N SER A 1103 3.29 -0.24 11.20
CA SER A 1103 4.04 -0.52 12.43
C SER A 1103 5.50 -0.08 12.36
N LEU A 1104 6.14 -0.22 11.20
CA LEU A 1104 7.52 0.20 10.94
C LEU A 1104 7.67 1.72 10.90
N ALA A 1105 6.71 2.43 10.29
CA ALA A 1105 6.66 3.89 10.36
C ALA A 1105 6.33 4.39 11.77
N ALA A 1106 5.46 3.69 12.52
CA ALA A 1106 5.10 4.04 13.89
C ALA A 1106 6.22 3.82 14.93
N SER A 1107 7.21 2.98 14.63
CA SER A 1107 8.40 2.82 15.49
C SER A 1107 9.49 3.86 15.20
N ILE A 1108 9.61 4.36 13.96
CA ILE A 1108 10.75 5.23 13.57
C ILE A 1108 10.40 6.68 13.21
N ALA A 1109 9.13 7.06 13.11
CA ALA A 1109 8.74 8.43 12.78
C ALA A 1109 9.15 9.43 13.88
N PRO A 1110 9.91 10.50 13.55
CA PRO A 1110 10.27 11.51 14.53
C PRO A 1110 9.15 12.51 14.72
N GLY A 1111 8.79 12.76 15.98
CA GLY A 1111 7.67 13.59 16.36
C GLY A 1111 6.34 12.83 16.33
N GLU A 1112 5.46 13.18 17.26
CA GLU A 1112 4.23 12.42 17.50
C GLU A 1112 3.20 12.47 16.35
N PRO A 1113 3.03 13.54 15.53
CA PRO A 1113 2.00 13.54 14.48
C PRO A 1113 2.19 12.47 13.41
N ALA A 1114 3.39 12.34 12.83
CA ALA A 1114 3.66 11.35 11.78
C ALA A 1114 3.54 9.91 12.32
N ARG A 1115 4.05 9.70 13.54
CA ARG A 1115 3.87 8.47 14.31
C ARG A 1115 2.40 8.16 14.58
N SER A 1116 1.59 9.17 14.88
CA SER A 1116 0.17 8.99 15.20
C SER A 1116 -0.66 8.59 13.99
N ILE A 1117 -0.37 9.16 12.81
CA ILE A 1117 -1.00 8.72 11.56
C ILE A 1117 -0.55 7.30 11.19
N ALA A 1118 0.71 6.92 11.45
CA ALA A 1118 1.15 5.54 11.28
C ALA A 1118 0.42 4.56 12.23
N VAL A 1119 0.25 4.92 13.51
CA VAL A 1119 -0.53 4.10 14.46
C VAL A 1119 -2.02 4.00 14.05
N LEU A 1120 -2.64 5.08 13.55
CA LEU A 1120 -4.00 5.01 13.01
C LEU A 1120 -4.11 4.09 11.79
N ASN A 1121 -3.12 4.10 10.89
CA ASN A 1121 -3.07 3.17 9.75
C ASN A 1121 -2.96 1.71 10.23
N LEU A 1122 -2.10 1.43 11.23
CA LEU A 1122 -2.01 0.11 11.85
C LEU A 1122 -3.34 -0.28 12.52
N MET A 1123 -4.00 0.65 13.21
CA MET A 1123 -5.31 0.43 13.83
C MET A 1123 -6.39 0.09 12.79
N ALA A 1124 -6.41 0.76 11.64
CA ALA A 1124 -7.33 0.47 10.54
C ALA A 1124 -7.10 -0.93 9.94
N ALA A 1125 -5.85 -1.36 9.78
CA ALA A 1125 -5.53 -2.72 9.33
C ALA A 1125 -5.93 -3.80 10.37
N LEU A 1126 -5.66 -3.56 11.65
CA LEU A 1126 -6.10 -4.46 12.74
C LEU A 1126 -7.63 -4.54 12.83
N LEU A 1127 -8.34 -3.44 12.56
CA LEU A 1127 -9.80 -3.44 12.46
C LEU A 1127 -10.29 -4.23 11.24
N HIS A 1128 -9.64 -4.13 10.08
CA HIS A 1128 -9.98 -4.97 8.92
C HIS A 1128 -9.87 -6.47 9.27
N PHE A 1129 -8.76 -6.88 9.91
CA PHE A 1129 -8.54 -8.26 10.38
C PHE A 1129 -9.45 -8.72 11.54
N GLY A 1130 -10.27 -7.84 12.13
CA GLY A 1130 -11.07 -8.16 13.31
C GLY A 1130 -10.27 -8.28 14.61
N GLU A 1131 -8.99 -7.87 14.62
CA GLU A 1131 -8.07 -7.85 15.77
C GLU A 1131 -8.38 -6.67 16.71
N ASN A 1132 -9.66 -6.48 17.03
CA ASN A 1132 -10.23 -5.31 17.72
C ASN A 1132 -9.54 -5.03 19.07
N ALA A 1133 -9.18 -6.08 19.80
CA ALA A 1133 -8.47 -5.98 21.08
C ALA A 1133 -7.00 -5.54 20.92
N GLN A 1134 -6.39 -5.71 19.75
CA GLN A 1134 -5.08 -5.13 19.43
C GLN A 1134 -5.21 -3.70 18.93
N ALA A 1135 -6.22 -3.41 18.09
CA ALA A 1135 -6.53 -2.04 17.66
C ALA A 1135 -6.71 -1.09 18.86
N LEU A 1136 -7.39 -1.51 19.93
CA LEU A 1136 -7.52 -0.73 21.17
C LEU A 1136 -6.20 -0.58 21.96
N ARG A 1137 -5.26 -1.54 21.90
CA ARG A 1137 -3.93 -1.41 22.52
C ARG A 1137 -3.07 -0.36 21.78
N GLU A 1138 -3.22 -0.28 20.47
CA GLU A 1138 -2.58 0.73 19.64
C GLU A 1138 -3.21 2.12 19.87
N ALA A 1139 -4.53 2.20 19.95
CA ALA A 1139 -5.27 3.44 20.28
C ALA A 1139 -4.96 3.99 21.69
N ALA A 1140 -4.56 3.14 22.64
CA ALA A 1140 -4.20 3.52 24.00
C ALA A 1140 -2.80 4.16 24.12
N ARG A 1141 -2.02 4.23 23.03
CA ARG A 1141 -0.77 5.00 22.97
C ARG A 1141 -1.07 6.50 23.02
N HIS A 1142 -0.08 7.32 23.36
CA HIS A 1142 -0.23 8.77 23.20
C HIS A 1142 -0.19 9.11 21.70
N LEU A 1143 -1.22 9.82 21.22
CA LEU A 1143 -1.39 10.15 19.80
C LEU A 1143 -1.65 11.65 19.64
N ASP A 1144 -0.68 12.37 19.07
CA ASP A 1144 -0.74 13.79 18.73
C ASP A 1144 -1.45 13.98 17.38
N LEU A 1145 -2.77 13.81 17.43
CA LEU A 1145 -3.65 14.01 16.28
C LEU A 1145 -4.26 15.43 16.33
N PRO A 1146 -4.46 16.09 15.18
CA PRO A 1146 -5.14 17.37 15.12
C PRO A 1146 -6.60 17.25 15.59
N ALA A 1147 -7.24 18.41 15.80
CA ALA A 1147 -8.66 18.51 16.15
C ALA A 1147 -9.40 19.33 15.08
N GLY A 1148 -10.56 18.86 14.62
CA GLY A 1148 -11.27 19.42 13.47
C GLY A 1148 -11.08 18.67 12.17
N ALA A 1149 -11.01 19.45 11.09
CA ALA A 1149 -11.09 18.98 9.71
C ALA A 1149 -10.07 17.89 9.35
N GLY A 1150 -10.57 16.86 8.67
CA GLY A 1150 -9.77 15.72 8.23
C GLY A 1150 -9.65 14.61 9.28
N ILE A 1151 -8.60 13.80 9.16
CA ILE A 1151 -8.28 12.77 10.17
C ILE A 1151 -7.85 13.47 11.45
N SER A 1152 -8.57 13.22 12.54
CA SER A 1152 -8.45 13.94 13.80
C SER A 1152 -8.58 13.01 14.99
N ARG A 1153 -8.54 13.56 16.21
CA ARG A 1153 -8.88 12.81 17.43
C ARG A 1153 -10.29 12.19 17.39
N ALA A 1154 -11.22 12.77 16.63
CA ALA A 1154 -12.54 12.19 16.43
C ALA A 1154 -12.50 10.90 15.57
N THR A 1155 -11.54 10.79 14.64
CA THR A 1155 -11.27 9.58 13.86
C THR A 1155 -10.76 8.46 14.78
N LEU A 1156 -9.82 8.77 15.68
CA LEU A 1156 -9.38 7.81 16.72
C LEU A 1156 -10.55 7.32 17.59
N SER A 1157 -11.40 8.25 18.07
CA SER A 1157 -12.61 7.88 18.83
C SER A 1157 -13.55 7.01 18.00
N TYR A 1158 -13.68 7.26 16.70
CA TYR A 1158 -14.55 6.49 15.80
C TYR A 1158 -14.06 5.05 15.61
N LEU A 1159 -12.77 4.88 15.28
CA LEU A 1159 -12.13 3.56 15.17
C LEU A 1159 -12.21 2.78 16.50
N SER A 1160 -12.04 3.48 17.62
CA SER A 1160 -12.17 2.88 18.96
C SER A 1160 -13.62 2.44 19.24
N GLY A 1161 -14.61 3.19 18.77
CA GLY A 1161 -16.02 2.83 18.84
C GLY A 1161 -16.32 1.54 18.10
N ILE A 1162 -15.80 1.38 16.87
CA ILE A 1162 -15.93 0.15 16.07
C ILE A 1162 -15.28 -1.04 16.80
N ALA A 1163 -14.07 -0.87 17.32
CA ALA A 1163 -13.39 -1.92 18.07
C ALA A 1163 -14.18 -2.38 19.30
N CYS A 1164 -14.69 -1.42 20.10
CA CYS A 1164 -15.53 -1.71 21.26
C CYS A 1164 -16.87 -2.37 20.86
N GLU A 1165 -17.52 -1.90 19.80
CA GLU A 1165 -18.80 -2.46 19.30
C GLU A 1165 -18.64 -3.93 18.89
N ARG A 1166 -17.60 -4.24 18.12
CA ARG A 1166 -17.24 -5.60 17.69
C ARG A 1166 -16.81 -6.51 18.86
N LEU A 1167 -16.29 -5.94 19.95
CA LEU A 1167 -16.01 -6.66 21.21
C LEU A 1167 -17.23 -6.77 22.15
N GLY A 1168 -18.39 -6.22 21.77
CA GLY A 1168 -19.60 -6.22 22.61
C GLY A 1168 -19.59 -5.20 23.76
N MET A 1169 -18.58 -4.34 23.84
CA MET A 1169 -18.39 -3.28 24.84
C MET A 1169 -19.30 -2.07 24.52
N LYS A 1170 -20.62 -2.26 24.65
CA LYS A 1170 -21.65 -1.33 24.15
C LYS A 1170 -21.60 0.07 24.79
N GLY A 1171 -21.20 0.18 26.07
CA GLY A 1171 -21.15 1.46 26.77
C GLY A 1171 -20.00 2.31 26.27
N GLU A 1172 -18.81 1.71 26.22
CA GLU A 1172 -17.57 2.28 25.72
C GLU A 1172 -17.67 2.61 24.23
N ALA A 1173 -18.30 1.75 23.43
CA ALA A 1173 -18.62 2.03 22.03
C ALA A 1173 -19.54 3.25 21.89
N ALA A 1174 -20.63 3.31 22.67
CA ALA A 1174 -21.54 4.46 22.63
C ALA A 1174 -20.87 5.76 23.11
N GLU A 1175 -19.94 5.72 24.05
CA GLU A 1175 -19.13 6.89 24.46
C GLU A 1175 -18.13 7.32 23.38
N ALA A 1176 -17.37 6.38 22.82
CA ALA A 1176 -16.41 6.64 21.76
C ALA A 1176 -17.09 7.19 20.49
N PHE A 1177 -18.25 6.65 20.10
CA PHE A 1177 -19.07 7.21 19.02
C PHE A 1177 -19.69 8.57 19.37
N ARG A 1178 -20.03 8.86 20.64
CA ARG A 1178 -20.43 10.22 21.05
C ARG A 1178 -19.29 11.22 21.02
N SER A 1179 -18.06 10.80 21.34
CA SER A 1179 -16.85 11.62 21.18
C SER A 1179 -16.60 11.94 19.71
N ALA A 1180 -16.68 10.95 18.82
CA ALA A 1180 -16.61 11.12 17.37
C ALA A 1180 -17.73 12.04 16.84
N ALA A 1181 -18.96 11.88 17.32
CA ALA A 1181 -20.12 12.71 16.96
C ALA A 1181 -20.00 14.20 17.31
N GLY A 1182 -18.99 14.61 18.08
CA GLY A 1182 -18.75 16.00 18.47
C GLY A 1182 -17.97 16.85 17.45
N ASP A 1183 -17.39 16.24 16.42
CA ASP A 1183 -16.56 16.93 15.41
C ASP A 1183 -17.15 16.77 13.99
N ASP A 1184 -18.01 17.70 13.58
CA ASP A 1184 -18.65 17.70 12.25
C ASP A 1184 -17.67 17.94 11.09
N GLU A 1185 -16.43 18.39 11.35
CA GLU A 1185 -15.42 18.62 10.30
C GLU A 1185 -14.56 17.38 10.01
N ALA A 1186 -14.47 16.46 10.97
CA ALA A 1186 -13.59 15.30 10.91
C ALA A 1186 -14.05 14.21 9.94
N THR A 1187 -13.07 13.41 9.45
CA THR A 1187 -13.23 12.40 8.40
C THR A 1187 -12.51 11.10 8.73
N LEU A 1188 -12.77 10.08 7.91
CA LEU A 1188 -12.33 8.71 8.15
C LEU A 1188 -10.99 8.37 7.46
N ASP A 1189 -10.82 8.75 6.20
CA ASP A 1189 -9.72 8.32 5.30
C ASP A 1189 -8.73 9.43 4.88
N SER A 1190 -9.20 10.67 4.72
CA SER A 1190 -8.44 11.76 4.09
C SER A 1190 -9.13 13.10 4.39
N LEU A 1191 -8.48 14.25 4.13
CA LEU A 1191 -9.12 15.56 4.36
C LEU A 1191 -10.46 15.70 3.59
N GLU A 1192 -10.53 15.20 2.36
CA GLU A 1192 -11.73 15.25 1.51
C GLU A 1192 -12.70 14.09 1.77
N GLY A 1193 -12.28 13.15 2.62
CA GLY A 1193 -12.91 11.87 2.86
C GLY A 1193 -14.31 11.87 3.44
N VAL A 1194 -14.76 10.67 3.75
CA VAL A 1194 -16.06 10.38 4.35
C VAL A 1194 -16.12 11.04 5.74
N PRO A 1195 -17.06 11.96 6.03
CA PRO A 1195 -17.26 12.48 7.38
C PRO A 1195 -17.51 11.36 8.40
N LEU A 1196 -17.23 11.58 9.68
CA LEU A 1196 -17.51 10.58 10.71
C LEU A 1196 -18.73 10.90 11.58
N ALA A 1197 -18.93 12.17 11.98
CA ALA A 1197 -19.88 12.52 13.04
C ALA A 1197 -21.32 12.01 12.83
N PRO A 1198 -21.92 12.04 11.63
CA PRO A 1198 -23.28 11.54 11.47
C PRO A 1198 -23.41 10.01 11.59
N ALA A 1199 -22.43 9.24 11.10
CA ALA A 1199 -22.44 7.78 11.28
C ALA A 1199 -22.24 7.42 12.76
N ALA A 1200 -21.37 8.17 13.44
CA ALA A 1200 -21.14 8.06 14.88
C ALA A 1200 -22.42 8.34 15.71
N ARG A 1201 -23.21 9.36 15.35
CA ARG A 1201 -24.51 9.64 15.97
C ARG A 1201 -25.45 8.43 15.86
N VAL A 1202 -25.57 7.86 14.66
CA VAL A 1202 -26.44 6.70 14.42
C VAL A 1202 -26.02 5.46 15.22
N ARG A 1203 -24.73 5.11 15.24
CA ARG A 1203 -24.22 3.98 16.04
C ARG A 1203 -24.43 4.22 17.55
N ALA A 1204 -24.13 5.44 18.03
CA ALA A 1204 -24.32 5.81 19.43
C ALA A 1204 -25.78 5.73 19.89
N ASP A 1205 -26.74 6.20 19.08
CA ASP A 1205 -28.17 6.16 19.41
C ASP A 1205 -28.67 4.71 19.56
N ILE A 1206 -28.25 3.81 18.67
CA ILE A 1206 -28.65 2.39 18.67
C ILE A 1206 -28.10 1.66 19.88
N LEU A 1207 -26.81 1.85 20.19
CA LEU A 1207 -26.16 1.26 21.36
C LEU A 1207 -26.78 1.77 22.67
N SER A 1208 -27.18 3.05 22.71
CA SER A 1208 -27.86 3.67 23.86
C SER A 1208 -29.30 3.16 24.02
N ALA A 1209 -30.07 3.00 22.94
CA ALA A 1209 -31.43 2.47 23.00
C ALA A 1209 -31.47 1.03 23.55
N GLY A 1210 -30.44 0.23 23.24
CA GLY A 1210 -30.29 -1.14 23.72
C GLY A 1210 -29.91 -1.30 25.20
N SER A 1211 -29.63 -0.21 25.93
CA SER A 1211 -29.16 -0.28 27.34
C SER A 1211 -30.28 -0.19 28.39
N SER A 1212 -31.55 -0.31 27.99
CA SER A 1212 -32.72 -0.15 28.87
C SER A 1212 -33.10 -1.40 29.70
N SER A 1213 -32.32 -2.49 29.58
CA SER A 1213 -32.42 -3.68 30.42
C SER A 1213 -31.34 -3.69 31.50
N PRO A 1214 -31.67 -3.97 32.78
CA PRO A 1214 -30.69 -3.91 33.87
C PRO A 1214 -29.65 -5.03 33.75
N GLN A 1215 -28.36 -4.66 33.65
CA GLN A 1215 -27.26 -5.61 33.75
C GLN A 1215 -27.04 -6.08 35.21
N PRO A 1216 -26.63 -7.34 35.44
CA PRO A 1216 -26.15 -7.77 36.74
C PRO A 1216 -24.79 -7.14 37.04
N SER A 1217 -24.61 -6.63 38.26
CA SER A 1217 -23.34 -6.06 38.72
C SER A 1217 -22.28 -7.13 38.94
N PHE A 1218 -21.19 -7.09 38.18
CA PHE A 1218 -19.96 -7.81 38.52
C PHE A 1218 -19.18 -7.05 39.59
N GLU A 1219 -18.75 -7.76 40.64
CA GLU A 1219 -17.99 -7.17 41.74
C GLU A 1219 -16.54 -6.82 41.33
N GLN A 1220 -15.98 -5.77 41.95
CA GLN A 1220 -14.60 -5.37 41.73
C GLN A 1220 -13.62 -6.37 42.38
N PRO A 1221 -12.51 -6.75 41.71
CA PRO A 1221 -11.44 -7.50 42.37
C PRO A 1221 -10.70 -6.60 43.38
N PRO A 1222 -10.31 -7.12 44.56
CA PRO A 1222 -9.64 -6.33 45.59
C PRO A 1222 -8.20 -5.92 45.19
N PRO A 1223 -7.69 -4.79 45.72
CA PRO A 1223 -6.36 -4.29 45.38
C PRO A 1223 -5.23 -5.19 45.90
N ARG A 1224 -4.19 -5.39 45.09
CA ARG A 1224 -2.98 -6.15 45.49
C ARG A 1224 -2.09 -5.31 46.40
N SER A 1225 -1.76 -5.85 47.57
CA SER A 1225 -0.70 -5.36 48.45
C SER A 1225 0.69 -5.84 48.00
N GLY A 1226 1.75 -5.25 48.60
CA GLY A 1226 3.14 -5.43 48.20
C GLY A 1226 3.79 -6.79 48.52
N PRO A 1227 5.07 -6.98 48.14
CA PRO A 1227 5.69 -8.29 48.02
C PRO A 1227 6.21 -8.89 49.34
N GLY A 1228 6.08 -10.22 49.47
CA GLY A 1228 6.72 -11.04 50.50
C GLY A 1228 7.11 -12.43 49.95
N LYS A 1229 8.23 -12.96 50.42
CA LYS A 1229 8.84 -14.27 50.09
C LYS A 1229 9.67 -14.73 51.31
N PRO A 1230 10.01 -16.03 51.46
CA PRO A 1230 9.53 -17.23 50.78
C PRO A 1230 9.09 -18.32 51.80
N GLU A 1231 9.33 -19.61 51.50
CA GLU A 1231 9.08 -20.82 52.32
C GLU A 1231 7.60 -21.24 52.47
N GLY A 1232 7.24 -22.53 52.41
CA GLY A 1232 8.04 -23.72 52.06
C GLY A 1232 7.22 -25.02 52.04
N GLN A 1233 7.84 -26.10 51.54
CA GLN A 1233 7.41 -27.52 51.57
C GLN A 1233 6.31 -28.01 50.59
N ARG A 1234 6.71 -29.08 49.87
CA ARG A 1234 5.98 -30.05 49.01
C ARG A 1234 5.62 -31.29 49.87
N PRO A 1235 4.98 -32.38 49.38
CA PRO A 1235 4.13 -32.65 48.19
C PRO A 1235 2.81 -33.38 48.67
N PRO A 1236 2.23 -34.47 48.07
CA PRO A 1236 2.19 -34.98 46.69
C PRO A 1236 0.78 -35.39 46.17
N ARG A 1237 0.42 -35.01 44.93
CA ARG A 1237 0.44 -35.91 43.75
C ARG A 1237 0.09 -35.16 42.47
#